data_AF-A0A2K9PL74-F1
#
_entry.id   AF-A0A2K9PL74-F1
#
_cell.length_a   1.000
_cell.length_b   1.000
_cell.length_c   1.000
_cell.angle_alpha   90.00
_cell.angle_beta   90.00
_cell.angle_gamma   90.00
#
_symmetry.space_group_name_H-M   'P 1'
#
loop_
_entity.id
_entity.type
_entity.pdbx_description
1 polymer ?
#
loop_
_entity_poly.entity_id
_entity_poly.type
_entity_poly.pdbx_seq_one_letter_code
_entity_poly.pdbx_strand_id
1 'polypeptide(L)'
;MPNKNHLRIIADRQLEESGQVKFNYGFEENEDEANIEPNYIFMARAFRDDLKSYRSDIEVKVAAKDETIDVPFDVDYLEVDFMGQFHLEKYYSIWYNTFGLEGVSFTNFNRTALFSIADRDKFQVFISSIEGLINRGLDDNTEVGFNKNVLFVKNFKLLTLSDVLQVSAANIGNVVVLKTIELPASPVIEKGILDALESYLTVHQISYEINRETHRLELYDATLDELITIAQNFDVIESITSSLSGVVRPGVYNVPSRDFGFEIANADEELPLIGILDTGISMQTPLASITLRDDTFTLDGNPLIDDCGNDGHGTMVAALAALGRHNHSNNFEGEITADAKLLSIKLIGSGDGYLSEKKVIELLYKAKEKYPELGVFVLTICYKTHKKTNETFSNYTYELDKFAHETDSLIFISIGNNSQAMNENVDYDLNYFNNEHTNLNTPADSMNNMTVGAAADGLYGGVFNGIASGKEFPAIYSRTGHIDLAAIYSAKKRNKNLFKPDVIEGGGDYGFYNPTTIDFMDNAAISVLSSNPALGYTKEVGTSLAAPLTANLAAKLKTIYPDLKSQTLKALIINGASLKSIAYPDVNKSLLNRTSGYGLIDANRTIFSDENSATMILEDSIQSGEQKIYPINFPDYLISTSLGKTNRVLKITATLCFSFLPLQHNQLTYCPVHMAFSIFKNHSSDDINRVQRVLNSKLRTTLSWSQSARDKSTPAPYSNVQKIEFNVDVAQLRSEGKTFKLAVQALLSNQIMASQIENYPTEFNFSLVLNIEETVRTNTGRLYDELRAINNVEVINVVEADLEGEV
;
A
#
# COMPACT_ATOMS: atom_id res chain seq x y z
N MET A 1 2.82 11.96 31.33
CA MET A 1 3.81 11.44 32.30
C MET A 1 5.18 11.77 31.74
N PRO A 2 6.26 11.88 32.54
CA PRO A 2 7.58 12.12 31.98
C PRO A 2 7.98 10.95 31.08
N ASN A 3 8.41 11.28 29.85
CA ASN A 3 8.95 10.29 28.92
C ASN A 3 10.27 9.74 29.47
N LYS A 4 10.52 8.45 29.29
CA LYS A 4 11.77 7.77 29.67
C LYS A 4 12.31 6.98 28.48
N ASN A 5 13.62 6.92 28.34
CA ASN A 5 14.26 6.11 27.31
C ASN A 5 13.96 4.61 27.49
N HIS A 6 14.03 3.83 26.41
CA HIS A 6 13.95 2.38 26.47
C HIS A 6 15.16 1.76 27.18
N LEU A 7 14.96 0.53 27.69
CA LEU A 7 15.97 -0.26 28.38
C LEU A 7 16.56 -1.29 27.39
N ARG A 8 17.89 -1.39 27.26
CA ARG A 8 18.53 -2.48 26.52
C ARG A 8 18.84 -3.64 27.46
N ILE A 9 18.39 -4.84 27.11
CA ILE A 9 18.75 -6.10 27.76
C ILE A 9 20.16 -6.48 27.32
N ILE A 10 21.06 -6.65 28.28
CA ILE A 10 22.44 -7.07 28.02
C ILE A 10 22.42 -8.60 27.82
N ALA A 11 22.31 -9.04 26.57
CA ALA A 11 22.06 -10.43 26.19
C ALA A 11 22.93 -11.44 26.96
N ASP A 12 24.26 -11.33 26.90
CA ASP A 12 25.22 -12.22 27.57
C ASP A 12 25.07 -12.29 29.10
N ARG A 13 24.49 -11.26 29.73
CA ARG A 13 24.25 -11.21 31.18
C ARG A 13 22.85 -11.65 31.56
N GLN A 14 21.87 -11.49 30.66
CA GLN A 14 20.49 -11.92 30.90
C GLN A 14 20.24 -13.37 30.48
N LEU A 15 21.09 -13.94 29.62
CA LEU A 15 21.03 -15.34 29.20
C LEU A 15 21.34 -16.25 30.41
N GLU A 16 20.42 -17.17 30.71
CA GLU A 16 20.58 -18.15 31.80
C GLU A 16 20.94 -19.54 31.27
N GLU A 17 20.34 -19.95 30.15
CA GLU A 17 20.47 -21.29 29.59
C GLU A 17 20.41 -21.23 28.06
N SER A 18 21.24 -22.03 27.40
CA SER A 18 21.10 -22.40 25.99
C SER A 18 20.97 -23.92 25.88
N GLY A 19 19.96 -24.37 25.15
CA GLY A 19 19.58 -25.78 24.99
C GLY A 19 19.19 -26.14 23.55
N GLN A 20 18.68 -27.35 23.33
CA GLN A 20 18.29 -27.84 22.00
C GLN A 20 16.77 -27.90 21.80
N VAL A 21 16.31 -27.62 20.58
CA VAL A 21 14.89 -27.65 20.19
C VAL A 21 14.37 -29.09 20.01
N LYS A 22 13.21 -29.41 20.59
CA LYS A 22 12.55 -30.74 20.47
C LYS A 22 11.08 -30.59 20.02
N PHE A 23 10.77 -31.03 18.79
CA PHE A 23 9.42 -30.98 18.20
C PHE A 23 8.68 -32.34 18.26
N ASN A 24 7.37 -32.31 18.52
CA ASN A 24 6.47 -33.48 18.50
C ASN A 24 5.41 -33.32 17.39
N TYR A 25 5.20 -34.36 16.56
CA TYR A 25 4.46 -34.32 15.27
C TYR A 25 3.22 -35.23 15.26
N GLY A 26 2.21 -34.92 14.42
CA GLY A 26 1.01 -35.74 14.18
C GLY A 26 0.22 -35.27 12.94
N PHE A 27 -0.48 -36.18 12.24
CA PHE A 27 -0.97 -36.02 10.85
C PHE A 27 -2.49 -36.22 10.72
N GLU A 28 -3.11 -35.62 9.69
CA GLU A 28 -4.43 -35.95 9.10
C GLU A 28 -4.53 -35.34 7.68
N GLU A 29 -5.27 -35.98 6.76
CA GLU A 29 -5.43 -35.67 5.32
C GLU A 29 -6.88 -35.22 4.97
N ASN A 30 -7.10 -34.65 3.78
CA ASN A 30 -8.42 -34.26 3.23
C ASN A 30 -8.50 -34.56 1.71
N GLU A 31 -9.71 -34.73 1.17
CA GLU A 31 -10.02 -35.11 -0.23
C GLU A 31 -10.57 -33.95 -1.09
N ASP A 32 -10.58 -34.13 -2.43
CA ASP A 32 -10.93 -33.14 -3.47
C ASP A 32 -12.42 -33.13 -3.92
N GLU A 33 -12.88 -32.02 -4.51
CA GLU A 33 -14.21 -31.85 -5.14
C GLU A 33 -14.18 -31.71 -6.69
N ALA A 34 -15.33 -31.88 -7.36
CA ALA A 34 -15.46 -32.07 -8.82
C ALA A 34 -16.23 -30.95 -9.58
N ASN A 35 -15.98 -30.86 -10.89
CA ASN A 35 -16.47 -29.80 -11.80
C ASN A 35 -17.97 -29.89 -12.18
N ILE A 36 -18.57 -28.71 -12.46
CA ILE A 36 -19.98 -28.50 -12.89
C ILE A 36 -20.01 -27.63 -14.17
N GLU A 37 -21.03 -27.77 -15.02
CA GLU A 37 -21.18 -26.95 -16.25
C GLU A 37 -21.61 -25.47 -16.00
N PRO A 38 -21.30 -24.53 -16.93
CA PRO A 38 -21.55 -23.10 -16.75
C PRO A 38 -23.01 -22.67 -16.95
N ASN A 39 -23.47 -21.73 -16.13
CA ASN A 39 -24.80 -21.11 -16.20
C ASN A 39 -24.75 -19.71 -16.85
N TYR A 40 -25.54 -19.49 -17.91
CA TYR A 40 -25.51 -18.26 -18.72
C TYR A 40 -26.53 -17.17 -18.31
N ILE A 41 -27.37 -17.40 -17.29
CA ILE A 41 -28.47 -16.49 -16.91
C ILE A 41 -27.99 -15.05 -16.67
N PHE A 42 -26.83 -14.86 -16.03
CA PHE A 42 -26.32 -13.53 -15.69
C PHE A 42 -25.87 -12.73 -16.92
N MET A 43 -25.14 -13.36 -17.84
CA MET A 43 -24.70 -12.75 -19.10
C MET A 43 -25.90 -12.34 -19.96
N ALA A 44 -26.92 -13.20 -20.03
CA ALA A 44 -28.17 -12.92 -20.75
C ALA A 44 -28.99 -11.75 -20.16
N ARG A 45 -28.86 -11.44 -18.86
CA ARG A 45 -29.47 -10.24 -18.26
C ARG A 45 -28.73 -8.97 -18.65
N ALA A 46 -27.41 -8.96 -18.48
CA ALA A 46 -26.57 -7.81 -18.85
C ALA A 46 -26.78 -7.42 -20.31
N PHE A 47 -26.64 -8.38 -21.23
CA PHE A 47 -26.79 -8.15 -22.67
C PHE A 47 -28.17 -7.64 -23.09
N ARG A 48 -29.25 -7.99 -22.38
CA ARG A 48 -30.59 -7.46 -22.65
C ARG A 48 -30.69 -5.98 -22.29
N ASP A 49 -30.04 -5.58 -21.20
CA ASP A 49 -30.06 -4.22 -20.70
C ASP A 49 -29.08 -3.34 -21.51
N ASP A 50 -27.93 -3.90 -21.93
CA ASP A 50 -27.00 -3.32 -22.91
C ASP A 50 -27.69 -3.06 -24.27
N LEU A 51 -28.33 -4.09 -24.85
CA LEU A 51 -29.01 -3.99 -26.15
C LEU A 51 -30.17 -2.99 -26.13
N LYS A 52 -30.85 -2.86 -24.98
CA LYS A 52 -31.90 -1.86 -24.79
C LYS A 52 -31.33 -0.45 -24.75
N SER A 53 -30.21 -0.26 -24.05
CA SER A 53 -29.51 1.04 -23.96
C SER A 53 -29.00 1.45 -25.34
N TYR A 54 -28.21 0.59 -26.01
CA TYR A 54 -27.72 0.79 -27.37
C TYR A 54 -28.80 1.22 -28.38
N ARG A 55 -30.00 0.59 -28.35
CA ARG A 55 -31.12 0.98 -29.22
C ARG A 55 -31.65 2.38 -28.89
N SER A 56 -31.81 2.71 -27.62
CA SER A 56 -32.21 4.04 -27.15
C SER A 56 -31.17 5.10 -27.52
N ASP A 57 -29.89 4.79 -27.34
CA ASP A 57 -28.78 5.73 -27.54
C ASP A 57 -28.60 6.06 -29.03
N ILE A 58 -28.85 5.12 -29.94
CA ILE A 58 -28.91 5.40 -31.39
C ILE A 58 -30.07 6.33 -31.73
N GLU A 59 -31.27 6.10 -31.21
CA GLU A 59 -32.43 6.99 -31.46
C GLU A 59 -32.14 8.42 -30.98
N VAL A 60 -31.48 8.56 -29.82
CA VAL A 60 -31.04 9.85 -29.27
C VAL A 60 -29.93 10.48 -30.12
N LYS A 61 -28.90 9.72 -30.51
CA LYS A 61 -27.77 10.22 -31.34
C LYS A 61 -28.28 10.75 -32.68
N VAL A 62 -29.15 10.00 -33.37
CA VAL A 62 -29.73 10.43 -34.66
C VAL A 62 -30.60 11.67 -34.50
N ALA A 63 -31.40 11.76 -33.43
CA ALA A 63 -32.23 12.93 -33.16
C ALA A 63 -31.45 14.19 -32.72
N ALA A 64 -30.16 14.05 -32.38
CA ALA A 64 -29.30 15.14 -31.93
C ALA A 64 -28.40 15.74 -33.03
N LYS A 65 -28.35 15.15 -34.24
CA LYS A 65 -27.58 15.70 -35.37
C LYS A 65 -28.30 16.89 -36.00
N ASP A 66 -27.54 17.92 -36.36
CA ASP A 66 -28.02 19.09 -37.08
C ASP A 66 -27.89 18.85 -38.59
N GLU A 67 -29.01 18.56 -39.26
CA GLU A 67 -29.07 18.32 -40.70
C GLU A 67 -28.60 19.51 -41.57
N THR A 68 -28.32 20.68 -40.99
CA THR A 68 -27.76 21.84 -41.69
C THR A 68 -26.23 21.85 -41.77
N ILE A 69 -25.54 20.99 -41.01
CA ILE A 69 -24.08 20.84 -41.03
C ILE A 69 -23.70 19.71 -42.00
N ASP A 70 -23.05 20.05 -43.12
CA ASP A 70 -22.66 19.09 -44.15
C ASP A 70 -21.41 18.29 -43.72
N VAL A 71 -21.65 17.13 -43.09
CA VAL A 71 -20.61 16.16 -42.70
C VAL A 71 -20.66 14.95 -43.66
N PRO A 72 -19.58 14.65 -44.41
CA PRO A 72 -19.64 13.72 -45.54
C PRO A 72 -19.78 12.25 -45.16
N PHE A 73 -19.57 11.89 -43.89
CA PHE A 73 -19.60 10.52 -43.38
C PHE A 73 -20.14 10.47 -41.95
N ASP A 74 -20.73 9.33 -41.59
CA ASP A 74 -21.32 9.03 -40.29
C ASP A 74 -20.65 7.77 -39.72
N VAL A 75 -20.16 7.84 -38.48
CA VAL A 75 -19.43 6.73 -37.84
C VAL A 75 -20.00 6.48 -36.45
N ASP A 76 -20.40 5.24 -36.18
CA ASP A 76 -20.79 4.80 -34.85
C ASP A 76 -19.65 4.04 -34.18
N TYR A 77 -19.43 4.32 -32.90
CA TYR A 77 -18.46 3.62 -32.07
C TYR A 77 -19.16 2.79 -31.01
N LEU A 78 -18.72 1.54 -30.91
CA LEU A 78 -19.16 0.57 -29.93
C LEU A 78 -18.02 0.32 -28.95
N GLU A 79 -18.20 0.71 -27.70
CA GLU A 79 -17.32 0.27 -26.62
C GLU A 79 -17.76 -1.13 -26.19
N VAL A 80 -16.80 -2.06 -26.14
CA VAL A 80 -17.04 -3.46 -25.76
C VAL A 80 -16.07 -3.83 -24.64
N ASP A 81 -16.62 -4.11 -23.45
CA ASP A 81 -15.87 -4.80 -22.41
C ASP A 81 -15.80 -6.29 -22.74
N PHE A 82 -14.68 -6.91 -22.43
CA PHE A 82 -14.43 -8.34 -22.57
C PHE A 82 -14.27 -9.03 -21.22
N MET A 83 -14.66 -10.32 -21.18
CA MET A 83 -14.44 -11.23 -20.06
C MET A 83 -12.95 -11.54 -19.83
N GLY A 84 -12.06 -11.14 -20.73
CA GLY A 84 -10.60 -11.30 -20.64
C GLY A 84 -9.84 -10.39 -21.60
N GLN A 85 -8.54 -10.59 -21.75
CA GLN A 85 -7.70 -9.75 -22.62
C GLN A 85 -7.90 -10.05 -24.11
N PHE A 86 -8.23 -9.02 -24.90
CA PHE A 86 -8.36 -9.08 -26.35
C PHE A 86 -6.97 -9.10 -27.03
N HIS A 87 -6.47 -10.31 -27.26
CA HIS A 87 -5.27 -10.53 -28.06
C HIS A 87 -5.54 -10.25 -29.54
N LEU A 88 -5.04 -9.11 -30.04
CA LEU A 88 -5.20 -8.62 -31.41
C LEU A 88 -4.91 -9.70 -32.48
N GLU A 89 -3.74 -10.33 -32.43
CA GLU A 89 -3.33 -11.38 -33.38
C GLU A 89 -4.34 -12.54 -33.48
N LYS A 90 -5.01 -12.88 -32.39
CA LYS A 90 -5.93 -14.03 -32.29
C LYS A 90 -7.37 -13.66 -32.64
N TYR A 91 -7.83 -12.48 -32.26
CA TYR A 91 -9.25 -12.12 -32.31
C TYR A 91 -9.57 -11.01 -33.32
N TYR A 92 -8.65 -10.11 -33.64
CA TYR A 92 -8.94 -8.91 -34.44
C TYR A 92 -9.50 -9.26 -35.82
N SER A 93 -8.86 -10.19 -36.52
CA SER A 93 -9.31 -10.68 -37.84
C SER A 93 -10.68 -11.37 -37.77
N ILE A 94 -11.04 -12.00 -36.65
CA ILE A 94 -12.35 -12.62 -36.46
C ILE A 94 -13.41 -11.53 -36.27
N TRP A 95 -13.14 -10.55 -35.42
CA TRP A 95 -14.06 -9.46 -35.08
C TRP A 95 -14.35 -8.55 -36.27
N TYR A 96 -13.31 -8.12 -37.00
CA TYR A 96 -13.46 -7.33 -38.21
C TYR A 96 -14.24 -8.08 -39.32
N ASN A 97 -13.84 -9.32 -39.63
CA ASN A 97 -14.47 -10.06 -40.74
C ASN A 97 -15.87 -10.61 -40.42
N THR A 98 -16.19 -10.86 -39.14
CA THR A 98 -17.46 -11.48 -38.73
C THR A 98 -18.49 -10.46 -38.27
N PHE A 99 -18.06 -9.41 -37.56
CA PHE A 99 -18.94 -8.42 -36.93
C PHE A 99 -18.81 -7.02 -37.54
N GLY A 100 -17.88 -6.79 -38.48
CA GLY A 100 -17.71 -5.46 -39.10
C GLY A 100 -17.12 -4.42 -38.15
N LEU A 101 -16.47 -4.85 -37.08
CA LEU A 101 -15.91 -4.00 -36.03
C LEU A 101 -14.42 -3.76 -36.28
N GLU A 102 -14.06 -2.53 -36.67
CA GLU A 102 -12.67 -2.06 -36.80
C GLU A 102 -12.21 -1.49 -35.46
N GLY A 103 -11.01 -1.85 -35.01
CA GLY A 103 -10.52 -1.50 -33.67
C GLY A 103 -9.87 -0.13 -33.69
N VAL A 104 -10.46 0.81 -32.94
CA VAL A 104 -10.03 2.19 -32.82
C VAL A 104 -9.03 2.33 -31.68
N SER A 105 -9.40 1.85 -30.49
CA SER A 105 -8.51 1.87 -29.33
C SER A 105 -8.74 0.65 -28.43
N PHE A 106 -7.68 0.22 -27.74
CA PHE A 106 -7.70 -0.91 -26.83
C PHE A 106 -7.18 -0.45 -25.47
N THR A 107 -8.10 -0.33 -24.51
CA THR A 107 -7.84 0.20 -23.16
C THR A 107 -7.98 -0.92 -22.14
N ASN A 108 -7.71 -0.64 -20.86
CA ASN A 108 -7.83 -1.63 -19.78
C ASN A 108 -7.04 -2.94 -20.08
N PHE A 109 -5.80 -2.82 -20.54
CA PHE A 109 -4.96 -3.95 -21.01
C PHE A 109 -5.62 -4.77 -22.15
N ASN A 110 -6.28 -4.10 -23.09
CA ASN A 110 -7.13 -4.68 -24.14
C ASN A 110 -8.33 -5.48 -23.59
N ARG A 111 -8.79 -5.24 -22.36
CA ARG A 111 -10.06 -5.80 -21.86
C ARG A 111 -11.26 -4.95 -22.23
N THR A 112 -11.04 -3.71 -22.62
CA THR A 112 -12.06 -2.83 -23.18
C THR A 112 -11.53 -2.40 -24.55
N ALA A 113 -12.39 -2.41 -25.56
CA ALA A 113 -12.03 -1.93 -26.89
C ALA A 113 -13.13 -1.03 -27.44
N LEU A 114 -12.71 0.12 -27.96
CA LEU A 114 -13.54 0.97 -28.79
C LEU A 114 -13.41 0.47 -30.22
N PHE A 115 -14.53 0.09 -30.83
CA PHE A 115 -14.60 -0.28 -32.25
C PHE A 115 -15.42 0.72 -33.03
N SER A 116 -15.00 1.09 -34.24
CA SER A 116 -15.88 1.71 -35.22
C SER A 116 -16.68 0.62 -35.96
N ILE A 117 -17.95 0.92 -36.24
CA ILE A 117 -18.82 0.04 -37.04
C ILE A 117 -18.53 0.29 -38.53
N ALA A 118 -17.49 -0.38 -39.04
CA ALA A 118 -17.02 -0.25 -40.41
C ALA A 118 -17.94 -0.94 -41.45
N ASP A 119 -18.76 -1.91 -41.02
CA ASP A 119 -19.70 -2.63 -41.90
C ASP A 119 -21.01 -2.92 -41.15
N ARG A 120 -22.04 -2.09 -41.41
CA ARG A 120 -23.35 -2.17 -40.75
C ARG A 120 -24.12 -3.47 -41.03
N ASP A 121 -23.87 -4.14 -42.16
CA ASP A 121 -24.50 -5.41 -42.51
C ASP A 121 -23.88 -6.56 -41.69
N LYS A 122 -22.54 -6.61 -41.59
CA LYS A 122 -21.86 -7.56 -40.70
C LYS A 122 -22.17 -7.31 -39.23
N PHE A 123 -22.38 -6.05 -38.83
CA PHE A 123 -22.71 -5.72 -37.45
C PHE A 123 -24.05 -6.32 -36.98
N GLN A 124 -25.01 -6.55 -37.88
CA GLN A 124 -26.22 -7.29 -37.53
C GLN A 124 -25.93 -8.72 -37.03
N VAL A 125 -24.83 -9.35 -37.47
CA VAL A 125 -24.41 -10.68 -36.98
C VAL A 125 -23.98 -10.63 -35.51
N PHE A 126 -23.41 -9.51 -35.05
CA PHE A 126 -23.13 -9.29 -33.63
C PHE A 126 -24.44 -9.16 -32.84
N ILE A 127 -25.33 -8.27 -33.26
CA ILE A 127 -26.64 -8.03 -32.60
C ILE A 127 -27.47 -9.31 -32.51
N SER A 128 -27.64 -10.06 -33.61
CA SER A 128 -28.39 -11.33 -33.59
C SER A 128 -27.70 -12.43 -32.77
N SER A 129 -26.37 -12.38 -32.61
CA SER A 129 -25.67 -13.31 -31.70
C SER A 129 -25.90 -12.98 -30.23
N ILE A 130 -25.97 -11.68 -29.90
CA ILE A 130 -26.35 -11.20 -28.56
C ILE A 130 -27.80 -11.62 -28.25
N GLU A 131 -28.75 -11.37 -29.16
CA GLU A 131 -30.15 -11.80 -29.04
C GLU A 131 -30.28 -13.32 -28.87
N GLY A 132 -29.52 -14.11 -29.62
CA GLY A 132 -29.49 -15.57 -29.48
C GLY A 132 -29.01 -16.05 -28.11
N LEU A 133 -28.04 -15.35 -27.51
CA LEU A 133 -27.57 -15.67 -26.16
C LEU A 133 -28.60 -15.28 -25.09
N ILE A 134 -29.27 -14.13 -25.25
CA ILE A 134 -30.36 -13.68 -24.37
C ILE A 134 -31.47 -14.75 -24.34
N ASN A 135 -31.96 -15.17 -25.51
CA ASN A 135 -33.01 -16.17 -25.65
C ASN A 135 -32.63 -17.54 -25.03
N ARG A 136 -31.34 -17.93 -25.13
CA ARG A 136 -30.86 -19.17 -24.51
C ARG A 136 -30.73 -19.07 -22.99
N GLY A 137 -30.30 -17.92 -22.46
CA GLY A 137 -30.04 -17.73 -21.03
C GLY A 137 -31.26 -17.31 -20.21
N LEU A 138 -32.33 -16.78 -20.83
CA LEU A 138 -33.55 -16.34 -20.13
C LEU A 138 -34.81 -17.13 -20.53
N ASP A 139 -34.93 -17.55 -21.79
CA ASP A 139 -36.13 -18.23 -22.31
C ASP A 139 -35.91 -19.75 -22.54
N ASP A 140 -34.75 -20.27 -22.11
CA ASP A 140 -34.32 -21.70 -22.18
C ASP A 140 -34.40 -22.32 -23.59
N ASN A 141 -34.41 -21.47 -24.63
CA ASN A 141 -34.59 -21.89 -26.02
C ASN A 141 -33.26 -22.38 -26.62
N THR A 142 -33.04 -23.69 -26.54
CA THR A 142 -31.81 -24.35 -27.00
C THR A 142 -31.65 -24.47 -28.52
N GLU A 143 -32.69 -24.17 -29.31
CA GLU A 143 -32.65 -24.22 -30.78
C GLU A 143 -32.01 -22.97 -31.43
N VAL A 144 -31.92 -21.85 -30.69
CA VAL A 144 -31.33 -20.61 -31.21
C VAL A 144 -29.81 -20.64 -31.13
N GLY A 145 -29.16 -20.70 -32.29
CA GLY A 145 -27.70 -20.61 -32.40
C GLY A 145 -27.19 -19.16 -32.24
N PHE A 146 -26.05 -19.00 -31.58
CA PHE A 146 -25.33 -17.73 -31.47
C PHE A 146 -23.83 -17.92 -31.77
N ASN A 147 -23.14 -16.87 -32.20
CA ASN A 147 -21.69 -16.94 -32.42
C ASN A 147 -20.95 -16.97 -31.07
N LYS A 148 -20.22 -18.06 -30.78
CA LYS A 148 -19.52 -18.26 -29.49
C LYS A 148 -18.53 -17.15 -29.13
N ASN A 149 -18.06 -16.33 -30.07
CA ASN A 149 -17.19 -15.20 -29.76
C ASN A 149 -17.88 -14.14 -28.88
N VAL A 150 -19.22 -14.04 -28.86
CA VAL A 150 -19.92 -13.11 -27.94
C VAL A 150 -19.87 -13.56 -26.48
N LEU A 151 -19.51 -14.82 -26.19
CA LEU A 151 -19.22 -15.27 -24.80
C LEU A 151 -17.97 -14.58 -24.22
N PHE A 152 -17.15 -13.98 -25.09
CA PHE A 152 -16.01 -13.19 -24.67
C PHE A 152 -16.41 -11.75 -24.30
N VAL A 153 -17.62 -11.30 -24.64
CA VAL A 153 -18.14 -9.98 -24.25
C VAL A 153 -18.64 -10.02 -22.82
N LYS A 154 -18.34 -8.96 -22.06
CA LYS A 154 -18.84 -8.71 -20.70
C LYS A 154 -20.04 -7.78 -20.72
N ASN A 155 -19.94 -6.68 -21.47
CA ASN A 155 -21.02 -5.75 -21.80
C ASN A 155 -20.64 -4.99 -23.09
N PHE A 156 -21.57 -4.19 -23.62
CA PHE A 156 -21.26 -3.23 -24.69
C PHE A 156 -22.17 -2.00 -24.61
N LYS A 157 -21.70 -0.85 -25.08
CA LYS A 157 -22.50 0.38 -25.25
C LYS A 157 -22.12 1.15 -26.51
N LEU A 158 -23.03 2.01 -26.97
CA LEU A 158 -22.70 3.05 -27.95
C LEU A 158 -21.89 4.14 -27.24
N LEU A 159 -20.92 4.75 -27.91
CA LEU A 159 -20.27 5.97 -27.43
C LEU A 159 -21.23 7.16 -27.57
N THR A 160 -21.53 7.85 -26.48
CA THR A 160 -22.51 8.94 -26.42
C THR A 160 -21.87 10.31 -26.18
N LEU A 161 -22.64 11.39 -26.35
CA LEU A 161 -22.21 12.75 -26.05
C LEU A 161 -21.67 12.89 -24.61
N SER A 162 -22.27 12.20 -23.64
CA SER A 162 -21.81 12.19 -22.23
C SER A 162 -20.47 11.50 -22.00
N ASP A 163 -20.03 10.62 -22.90
CA ASP A 163 -18.71 9.98 -22.83
C ASP A 163 -17.62 10.89 -23.44
N VAL A 164 -17.97 11.63 -24.50
CA VAL A 164 -17.08 12.51 -25.28
C VAL A 164 -16.90 13.89 -24.61
N LEU A 165 -17.96 14.47 -24.05
CA LEU A 165 -17.96 15.82 -23.49
C LEU A 165 -17.66 15.80 -21.97
N GLN A 166 -16.38 15.87 -21.61
CA GLN A 166 -15.93 15.81 -20.21
C GLN A 166 -15.74 17.21 -19.59
N VAL A 167 -16.52 18.20 -20.04
CA VAL A 167 -16.44 19.61 -19.61
C VAL A 167 -17.82 20.12 -19.18
N SER A 168 -17.88 20.80 -18.04
CA SER A 168 -19.10 21.46 -17.54
C SER A 168 -19.08 22.97 -17.84
N ALA A 169 -20.26 23.61 -17.84
CA ALA A 169 -20.41 25.04 -18.07
C ALA A 169 -19.58 25.94 -17.11
N ALA A 170 -19.18 25.42 -15.95
CA ALA A 170 -18.36 26.13 -14.97
C ALA A 170 -16.84 26.02 -15.22
N ASN A 171 -16.41 25.08 -16.07
CA ASN A 171 -15.01 24.65 -16.20
C ASN A 171 -14.43 24.87 -17.62
N ILE A 172 -15.15 25.57 -18.51
CA ILE A 172 -14.62 25.97 -19.82
C ILE A 172 -13.58 27.07 -19.60
N GLY A 173 -12.31 26.71 -19.73
CA GLY A 173 -11.20 27.65 -19.79
C GLY A 173 -11.05 28.23 -21.20
N ASN A 174 -10.15 29.20 -21.35
CA ASN A 174 -9.92 29.87 -22.64
C ASN A 174 -9.37 28.96 -23.75
N VAL A 175 -8.89 27.75 -23.41
CA VAL A 175 -8.37 26.78 -24.39
C VAL A 175 -8.92 25.39 -24.07
N VAL A 176 -9.58 24.78 -25.05
CA VAL A 176 -10.23 23.47 -24.96
C VAL A 176 -9.58 22.52 -25.96
N VAL A 177 -9.01 21.43 -25.46
CA VAL A 177 -8.31 20.42 -26.24
C VAL A 177 -9.29 19.31 -26.65
N LEU A 178 -9.46 19.16 -27.95
CA LEU A 178 -10.16 18.07 -28.62
C LEU A 178 -9.12 17.02 -29.03
N LYS A 179 -9.31 15.78 -28.57
CA LYS A 179 -8.57 14.60 -29.06
C LYS A 179 -9.37 13.96 -30.19
N THR A 180 -8.73 13.65 -31.31
CA THR A 180 -9.41 13.08 -32.48
C THR A 180 -9.13 11.60 -32.67
N ILE A 181 -10.13 10.86 -33.13
CA ILE A 181 -10.10 9.43 -33.42
C ILE A 181 -9.35 9.15 -34.73
N GLU A 182 -8.41 8.20 -34.70
CA GLU A 182 -7.75 7.62 -35.88
C GLU A 182 -8.61 6.48 -36.49
N LEU A 183 -8.75 6.43 -37.82
CA LEU A 183 -9.42 5.34 -38.56
C LEU A 183 -8.46 4.70 -39.57
N PRO A 184 -7.49 3.88 -39.13
CA PRO A 184 -6.34 3.46 -39.94
C PRO A 184 -6.69 2.59 -41.16
N ALA A 185 -7.82 1.86 -41.18
CA ALA A 185 -8.27 1.16 -42.40
C ALA A 185 -9.13 2.04 -43.33
N SER A 186 -9.59 3.19 -42.84
CA SER A 186 -10.52 4.10 -43.52
C SER A 186 -10.06 5.58 -43.55
N PRO A 187 -8.79 5.89 -43.94
CA PRO A 187 -8.23 7.25 -43.83
C PRO A 187 -8.91 8.32 -44.72
N VAL A 188 -9.73 7.89 -45.70
CA VAL A 188 -10.56 8.80 -46.51
C VAL A 188 -11.76 9.33 -45.71
N ILE A 189 -12.30 8.51 -44.79
CA ILE A 189 -13.43 8.87 -43.92
C ILE A 189 -12.95 9.83 -42.83
N GLU A 190 -11.88 9.46 -42.11
CA GLU A 190 -11.23 10.32 -41.10
C GLU A 190 -10.91 11.70 -41.68
N LYS A 191 -10.19 11.74 -42.80
CA LYS A 191 -9.85 13.00 -43.46
C LYS A 191 -11.10 13.79 -43.90
N GLY A 192 -12.13 13.12 -44.40
CA GLY A 192 -13.37 13.79 -44.84
C GLY A 192 -14.10 14.49 -43.69
N ILE A 193 -14.17 13.87 -42.52
CA ILE A 193 -14.80 14.48 -41.33
C ILE A 193 -13.90 15.57 -40.73
N LEU A 194 -12.57 15.38 -40.70
CA LEU A 194 -11.63 16.40 -40.23
C LEU A 194 -11.60 17.65 -41.13
N ASP A 195 -11.57 17.47 -42.46
CA ASP A 195 -11.62 18.60 -43.41
C ASP A 195 -12.98 19.34 -43.32
N ALA A 196 -14.08 18.63 -42.98
CA ALA A 196 -15.39 19.24 -42.69
C ALA A 196 -15.41 20.00 -41.35
N LEU A 197 -14.78 19.46 -40.30
CA LEU A 197 -14.63 20.13 -39.00
C LEU A 197 -13.80 21.41 -39.12
N GLU A 198 -12.65 21.37 -39.80
CA GLU A 198 -11.85 22.58 -40.06
C GLU A 198 -12.63 23.63 -40.86
N SER A 199 -13.45 23.19 -41.83
CA SER A 199 -14.33 24.08 -42.60
C SER A 199 -15.41 24.72 -41.72
N TYR A 200 -16.03 23.94 -40.83
CA TYR A 200 -17.02 24.43 -39.86
C TYR A 200 -16.42 25.47 -38.90
N LEU A 201 -15.30 25.15 -38.25
CA LEU A 201 -14.58 26.07 -37.35
C LEU A 201 -14.23 27.39 -38.05
N THR A 202 -13.76 27.31 -39.30
CA THR A 202 -13.42 28.48 -40.12
C THR A 202 -14.64 29.34 -40.46
N VAL A 203 -15.77 28.72 -40.84
CA VAL A 203 -17.02 29.43 -41.17
C VAL A 203 -17.63 30.10 -39.92
N HIS A 204 -17.57 29.43 -38.78
CA HIS A 204 -18.11 29.90 -37.50
C HIS A 204 -17.15 30.83 -36.73
N GLN A 205 -15.96 31.10 -37.26
CA GLN A 205 -14.93 31.96 -36.66
C GLN A 205 -14.40 31.49 -35.29
N ILE A 206 -14.49 30.20 -35.00
CA ILE A 206 -13.90 29.59 -33.82
C ILE A 206 -12.39 29.51 -34.03
N SER A 207 -11.61 30.14 -33.15
CA SER A 207 -10.14 30.15 -33.27
C SER A 207 -9.58 28.78 -32.89
N TYR A 208 -8.68 28.22 -33.70
CA TYR A 208 -8.12 26.89 -33.47
C TYR A 208 -6.65 26.73 -33.89
N GLU A 209 -5.95 25.81 -33.24
CA GLU A 209 -4.68 25.23 -33.71
C GLU A 209 -4.83 23.72 -33.87
N ILE A 210 -4.30 23.13 -34.95
CA ILE A 210 -4.35 21.69 -35.17
C ILE A 210 -2.94 21.09 -35.28
N ASN A 211 -2.66 20.10 -34.43
CA ASN A 211 -1.49 19.25 -34.54
C ASN A 211 -1.88 17.89 -35.14
N ARG A 212 -1.70 17.78 -36.46
CA ARG A 212 -1.98 16.57 -37.25
C ARG A 212 -0.97 15.42 -37.02
N GLU A 213 0.15 15.64 -36.32
CA GLU A 213 1.07 14.56 -35.92
C GLU A 213 0.68 13.91 -34.58
N THR A 214 -0.08 14.62 -33.73
CA THR A 214 -0.51 14.13 -32.41
C THR A 214 -2.01 13.91 -32.28
N HIS A 215 -2.78 14.06 -33.36
CA HIS A 215 -4.25 13.94 -33.37
C HIS A 215 -4.93 14.82 -32.28
N ARG A 216 -4.46 16.07 -32.17
CA ARG A 216 -4.96 17.07 -31.22
C ARG A 216 -5.35 18.36 -31.93
N LEU A 217 -6.48 18.90 -31.53
CA LEU A 217 -7.06 20.15 -31.99
C LEU A 217 -7.32 21.02 -30.76
N GLU A 218 -6.78 22.22 -30.71
CA GLU A 218 -6.99 23.17 -29.60
C GLU A 218 -7.94 24.26 -30.08
N LEU A 219 -9.08 24.41 -29.42
CA LEU A 219 -10.05 25.47 -29.65
C LEU A 219 -9.87 26.58 -28.61
N TYR A 220 -9.89 27.84 -29.06
CA TYR A 220 -9.69 29.02 -28.24
C TYR A 220 -11.01 29.77 -28.05
N ASP A 221 -11.33 30.09 -26.80
CA ASP A 221 -12.54 30.81 -26.35
C ASP A 221 -13.89 30.21 -26.82
N ALA A 222 -13.94 28.91 -27.12
CA ALA A 222 -15.15 28.20 -27.58
C ALA A 222 -16.21 28.04 -26.46
N THR A 223 -17.48 28.26 -26.80
CA THR A 223 -18.61 28.15 -25.88
C THR A 223 -19.10 26.71 -25.69
N LEU A 224 -19.85 26.44 -24.61
CA LEU A 224 -20.41 25.10 -24.36
C LEU A 224 -21.31 24.62 -25.51
N ASP A 225 -22.13 25.52 -26.06
CA ASP A 225 -23.06 25.18 -27.14
C ASP A 225 -22.31 24.83 -28.43
N GLU A 226 -21.19 25.51 -28.73
CA GLU A 226 -20.31 25.17 -29.85
C GLU A 226 -19.61 23.81 -29.63
N LEU A 227 -19.12 23.53 -28.41
CA LEU A 227 -18.51 22.24 -28.06
C LEU A 227 -19.51 21.07 -28.13
N ILE A 228 -20.75 21.28 -27.67
CA ILE A 228 -21.86 20.32 -27.82
C ILE A 228 -22.16 20.09 -29.30
N THR A 229 -22.31 21.16 -30.08
CA THR A 229 -22.57 21.09 -31.53
C THR A 229 -21.46 20.33 -32.25
N ILE A 230 -20.19 20.56 -31.89
CA ILE A 230 -19.04 19.87 -32.46
C ILE A 230 -19.07 18.38 -32.10
N ALA A 231 -19.27 18.03 -30.82
CA ALA A 231 -19.31 16.65 -30.35
C ALA A 231 -20.53 15.84 -30.88
N GLN A 232 -21.64 16.50 -31.22
CA GLN A 232 -22.84 15.85 -31.78
C GLN A 232 -22.73 15.56 -33.28
N ASN A 233 -22.00 16.39 -34.04
CA ASN A 233 -22.00 16.34 -35.51
C ASN A 233 -20.72 15.75 -36.11
N PHE A 234 -19.57 15.87 -35.44
CA PHE A 234 -18.30 15.36 -35.95
C PHE A 234 -17.87 14.09 -35.19
N ASP A 235 -18.22 12.92 -35.75
CA ASP A 235 -17.90 11.59 -35.20
C ASP A 235 -16.37 11.26 -35.18
N VAL A 236 -15.48 12.24 -35.28
CA VAL A 236 -14.02 12.07 -35.08
C VAL A 236 -13.53 12.60 -33.73
N ILE A 237 -14.40 13.12 -32.87
CA ILE A 237 -14.00 13.60 -31.54
C ILE A 237 -14.04 12.45 -30.53
N GLU A 238 -12.88 12.10 -29.98
CA GLU A 238 -12.73 11.08 -28.92
C GLU A 238 -13.08 11.68 -27.55
N SER A 239 -12.55 12.88 -27.26
CA SER A 239 -12.85 13.60 -26.05
C SER A 239 -12.64 15.10 -26.20
N ILE A 240 -13.43 15.87 -25.45
CA ILE A 240 -13.30 17.32 -25.26
C ILE A 240 -12.84 17.55 -23.82
N THR A 241 -11.71 18.24 -23.64
CA THR A 241 -11.10 18.49 -22.33
C THR A 241 -10.68 19.95 -22.19
N SER A 242 -10.94 20.56 -21.03
CA SER A 242 -10.58 21.96 -20.76
C SER A 242 -9.13 22.06 -20.25
N SER A 243 -8.34 22.97 -20.81
CA SER A 243 -7.02 23.31 -20.26
C SER A 243 -7.13 24.56 -19.39
N LEU A 244 -7.16 24.35 -18.07
CA LEU A 244 -7.21 25.43 -17.09
C LEU A 244 -5.82 26.07 -16.94
N SER A 245 -5.60 27.15 -17.69
CA SER A 245 -4.44 28.02 -17.54
C SER A 245 -4.67 29.07 -16.44
N GLY A 246 -3.87 29.00 -15.38
CA GLY A 246 -3.89 29.97 -14.29
C GLY A 246 -3.34 31.35 -14.69
N VAL A 247 -4.04 32.41 -14.31
CA VAL A 247 -3.71 33.80 -14.70
C VAL A 247 -2.33 34.24 -14.21
N VAL A 248 -1.51 34.70 -15.15
CA VAL A 248 -0.23 35.35 -14.89
C VAL A 248 -0.40 36.67 -14.11
N ARG A 249 0.19 36.71 -12.91
CA ARG A 249 0.86 37.88 -12.31
C ARG A 249 2.23 37.32 -11.81
N PRO A 250 3.38 37.47 -12.50
CA PRO A 250 4.53 36.50 -12.48
C PRO A 250 5.57 36.66 -11.32
N GLY A 251 6.88 36.32 -11.41
CA GLY A 251 8.00 36.59 -10.42
C GLY A 251 9.31 37.40 -10.81
N VAL A 252 9.74 38.37 -9.98
CA VAL A 252 10.84 39.43 -10.02
C VAL A 252 10.64 40.90 -10.60
N TYR A 253 10.58 41.20 -11.91
CA TYR A 253 10.72 42.54 -12.57
C TYR A 253 9.42 43.38 -12.88
N ASN A 254 8.53 43.64 -11.90
CA ASN A 254 7.05 43.72 -12.11
C ASN A 254 6.42 42.36 -12.43
N VAL A 255 6.88 41.42 -11.64
CA VAL A 255 6.82 39.97 -11.72
C VAL A 255 7.11 39.79 -10.17
N PRO A 256 6.24 39.30 -9.25
CA PRO A 256 6.65 38.99 -7.84
C PRO A 256 6.53 37.51 -7.36
N SER A 257 7.63 36.91 -6.87
CA SER A 257 7.72 35.51 -6.39
C SER A 257 6.96 35.27 -5.08
N ARG A 258 6.27 34.12 -4.96
CA ARG A 258 5.85 33.57 -3.66
C ARG A 258 6.96 32.67 -3.14
N ASP A 259 7.44 33.00 -1.95
CA ASP A 259 8.34 32.11 -1.21
C ASP A 259 7.51 31.15 -0.36
N PHE A 260 8.08 30.01 0.02
CA PHE A 260 7.43 29.09 0.93
C PHE A 260 7.42 29.69 2.34
N GLY A 261 6.31 29.56 3.06
CA GLY A 261 6.05 30.36 4.27
C GLY A 261 6.88 30.03 5.52
N PHE A 262 7.89 29.16 5.44
CA PHE A 262 8.71 28.71 6.57
C PHE A 262 10.13 28.33 6.14
N GLU A 263 11.07 28.44 7.07
CA GLU A 263 12.42 27.87 7.00
C GLU A 263 12.54 26.70 8.00
N ILE A 264 13.48 25.78 7.77
CA ILE A 264 13.74 24.66 8.70
C ILE A 264 14.81 25.08 9.69
N ALA A 265 14.43 25.30 10.95
CA ALA A 265 15.26 25.95 11.96
C ALA A 265 16.55 25.19 12.29
N ASN A 266 16.51 23.86 12.22
CA ASN A 266 17.61 22.97 12.59
C ASN A 266 18.33 22.32 11.39
N ALA A 267 18.26 22.93 10.20
CA ALA A 267 18.85 22.36 8.98
C ALA A 267 20.39 22.13 9.07
N ASP A 268 21.09 22.91 9.89
CA ASP A 268 22.53 22.79 10.15
C ASP A 268 22.89 21.66 11.14
N GLU A 269 21.92 21.07 11.85
CA GLU A 269 22.18 19.97 12.81
C GLU A 269 22.51 18.65 12.10
N GLU A 270 23.15 17.71 12.81
CA GLU A 270 23.36 16.37 12.28
C GLU A 270 22.17 15.46 12.60
N LEU A 271 21.37 15.21 11.56
CA LEU A 271 20.15 14.40 11.61
C LEU A 271 20.35 13.09 10.82
N PRO A 272 19.65 12.00 11.17
CA PRO A 272 19.64 10.75 10.40
C PRO A 272 19.30 10.98 8.92
N LEU A 273 19.94 10.23 8.03
CA LEU A 273 19.69 10.32 6.58
C LEU A 273 18.62 9.31 6.14
N ILE A 274 17.59 9.78 5.41
CA ILE A 274 16.58 8.95 4.74
C ILE A 274 16.78 9.01 3.22
N GLY A 275 16.82 7.85 2.56
CA GLY A 275 16.82 7.74 1.09
C GLY A 275 15.40 7.67 0.52
N ILE A 276 15.02 8.60 -0.35
CA ILE A 276 13.68 8.67 -0.96
C ILE A 276 13.73 8.10 -2.39
N LEU A 277 13.10 6.94 -2.61
CA LEU A 277 13.01 6.26 -3.91
C LEU A 277 11.70 6.63 -4.61
N ASP A 278 11.70 7.76 -5.32
CA ASP A 278 10.48 8.41 -5.83
C ASP A 278 10.76 9.24 -7.12
N THR A 279 9.96 10.27 -7.40
CA THR A 279 10.05 11.15 -8.59
C THR A 279 11.09 12.26 -8.49
N GLY A 280 11.81 12.36 -7.38
CA GLY A 280 12.81 13.40 -7.10
C GLY A 280 12.43 14.23 -5.87
N ILE A 281 13.24 15.25 -5.55
CA ILE A 281 12.94 16.24 -4.50
C ILE A 281 13.25 17.62 -5.05
N SER A 282 12.25 18.51 -5.11
CA SER A 282 12.42 19.85 -5.65
C SER A 282 13.24 20.76 -4.74
N MET A 283 14.37 21.25 -5.26
CA MET A 283 15.23 22.22 -4.58
C MET A 283 14.69 23.66 -4.56
N GLN A 284 13.44 23.87 -5.02
CA GLN A 284 12.73 25.14 -4.94
C GLN A 284 11.83 25.24 -3.69
N THR A 285 11.95 24.29 -2.76
CA THR A 285 11.16 24.18 -1.52
C THR A 285 12.06 24.27 -0.28
N PRO A 286 11.52 24.47 0.95
CA PRO A 286 12.32 24.51 2.18
C PRO A 286 13.17 23.26 2.44
N LEU A 287 12.78 22.10 1.88
CA LEU A 287 13.54 20.85 1.93
C LEU A 287 14.95 20.98 1.31
N ALA A 288 15.18 21.99 0.48
CA ALA A 288 16.46 22.27 -0.14
C ALA A 288 17.60 22.55 0.86
N SER A 289 17.26 22.89 2.11
CA SER A 289 18.19 23.09 3.23
C SER A 289 18.68 21.77 3.84
N ILE A 290 17.83 20.73 3.88
CA ILE A 290 18.09 19.41 4.50
C ILE A 290 18.33 18.28 3.49
N THR A 291 18.23 18.56 2.19
CA THR A 291 18.48 17.57 1.13
C THR A 291 19.92 17.63 0.64
N LEU A 292 20.60 16.48 0.65
CA LEU A 292 21.95 16.33 0.11
C LEU A 292 21.99 16.70 -1.37
N ARG A 293 22.94 17.57 -1.75
CA ARG A 293 23.12 18.06 -3.12
C ARG A 293 23.91 17.05 -3.97
N ASP A 294 23.36 15.85 -4.07
CA ASP A 294 23.92 14.73 -4.81
C ASP A 294 23.00 14.34 -5.97
N ASP A 295 23.43 14.62 -7.19
CA ASP A 295 22.68 14.33 -8.41
C ASP A 295 23.00 12.95 -9.02
N THR A 296 23.85 12.15 -8.36
CA THR A 296 24.34 10.87 -8.91
C THR A 296 23.38 9.69 -8.76
N PHE A 297 22.33 9.82 -7.94
CA PHE A 297 21.36 8.76 -7.65
C PHE A 297 20.08 8.92 -8.47
N THR A 298 20.14 8.53 -9.74
CA THR A 298 19.01 8.68 -10.67
C THR A 298 18.98 7.60 -11.74
N LEU A 299 17.77 7.20 -12.12
CA LEU A 299 17.48 6.44 -13.34
C LEU A 299 16.88 7.30 -14.45
N ASP A 300 16.36 8.48 -14.11
CA ASP A 300 15.60 9.36 -14.99
C ASP A 300 15.77 10.84 -14.58
N GLY A 301 16.37 11.64 -15.45
CA GLY A 301 16.62 13.07 -15.19
C GLY A 301 17.51 13.36 -13.98
N ASN A 302 17.34 14.54 -13.38
CA ASN A 302 18.07 14.98 -12.19
C ASN A 302 17.23 14.70 -10.92
N PRO A 303 17.78 14.06 -9.87
CA PRO A 303 17.01 13.72 -8.68
C PRO A 303 16.67 14.93 -7.78
N LEU A 304 17.31 16.07 -8.00
CA LEU A 304 17.08 17.34 -7.31
C LEU A 304 16.03 18.23 -8.01
N ILE A 305 15.27 17.65 -8.95
CA ILE A 305 14.15 18.26 -9.67
C ILE A 305 12.97 17.29 -9.60
N ASP A 306 11.79 17.82 -9.28
CA ASP A 306 10.55 17.05 -9.19
C ASP A 306 9.38 17.82 -9.80
N ASP A 307 9.02 17.40 -11.01
CA ASP A 307 8.05 17.97 -11.92
C ASP A 307 6.85 17.03 -12.18
N CYS A 308 6.79 15.90 -11.46
CA CYS A 308 5.74 14.90 -11.60
C CYS A 308 4.35 15.50 -11.32
N GLY A 309 3.45 15.49 -12.32
CA GLY A 309 2.09 15.99 -12.19
C GLY A 309 1.98 17.49 -11.89
N ASN A 310 3.04 18.27 -12.16
CA ASN A 310 3.26 19.67 -11.74
C ASN A 310 3.44 19.91 -10.23
N ASP A 311 2.96 19.02 -9.35
CA ASP A 311 3.01 19.20 -7.88
C ASP A 311 4.05 18.34 -7.14
N GLY A 312 4.71 17.40 -7.82
CA GLY A 312 5.90 16.70 -7.34
C GLY A 312 5.65 15.68 -6.22
N HIS A 313 5.31 14.45 -6.60
CA HIS A 313 5.00 13.37 -5.65
C HIS A 313 6.17 13.06 -4.69
N GLY A 314 7.40 12.95 -5.20
CA GLY A 314 8.59 12.69 -4.37
C GLY A 314 8.90 13.80 -3.36
N THR A 315 8.57 15.06 -3.69
CA THR A 315 8.66 16.21 -2.78
C THR A 315 7.66 16.11 -1.63
N MET A 316 6.42 15.68 -1.91
CA MET A 316 5.41 15.42 -0.86
C MET A 316 5.87 14.31 0.10
N VAL A 317 6.40 13.22 -0.46
CA VAL A 317 6.90 12.05 0.29
C VAL A 317 8.12 12.42 1.14
N ALA A 318 9.04 13.20 0.58
CA ALA A 318 10.23 13.69 1.28
C ALA A 318 9.88 14.63 2.45
N ALA A 319 8.88 15.52 2.26
CA ALA A 319 8.40 16.39 3.34
C ALA A 319 7.85 15.57 4.52
N LEU A 320 7.00 14.58 4.27
CA LEU A 320 6.44 13.70 5.31
C LEU A 320 7.53 12.87 6.02
N ALA A 321 8.59 12.46 5.31
CA ALA A 321 9.69 11.69 5.88
C ALA A 321 10.60 12.54 6.80
N ALA A 322 10.89 13.78 6.40
CA ALA A 322 11.77 14.66 7.16
C ALA A 322 11.06 15.46 8.26
N LEU A 323 9.85 15.96 8.00
CA LEU A 323 9.13 16.89 8.88
C LEU A 323 8.05 16.19 9.73
N GLY A 324 7.66 14.96 9.37
CA GLY A 324 6.83 14.10 10.20
C GLY A 324 5.39 14.59 10.45
N ARG A 325 4.67 13.84 11.30
CA ARG A 325 3.24 14.09 11.59
C ARG A 325 2.97 15.49 12.15
N HIS A 326 3.81 15.98 13.07
CA HIS A 326 3.51 17.20 13.84
C HIS A 326 3.36 18.43 12.94
N ASN A 327 4.40 18.74 12.16
CA ASN A 327 4.45 19.88 11.25
C ASN A 327 3.28 19.87 10.26
N HIS A 328 2.97 18.73 9.65
CA HIS A 328 1.83 18.58 8.75
C HIS A 328 0.48 18.77 9.47
N SER A 329 0.34 18.28 10.70
CA SER A 329 -0.91 18.40 11.48
C SER A 329 -1.19 19.81 12.01
N ASN A 330 -0.13 20.61 12.22
CA ASN A 330 -0.23 22.01 12.63
C ASN A 330 -0.15 22.99 11.44
N ASN A 331 -0.34 22.52 10.21
CA ASN A 331 -0.25 23.31 8.96
C ASN A 331 1.04 24.15 8.83
N PHE A 332 2.16 23.67 9.38
CA PHE A 332 3.44 24.38 9.44
C PHE A 332 3.36 25.75 10.15
N GLU A 333 2.46 25.89 11.14
CA GLU A 333 2.48 27.02 12.08
C GLU A 333 3.53 26.81 13.18
N GLY A 334 4.38 27.81 13.42
CA GLY A 334 5.39 27.79 14.49
C GLY A 334 6.83 27.75 13.97
N GLU A 335 7.74 27.25 14.80
CA GLU A 335 9.11 26.93 14.40
C GLU A 335 9.14 25.51 13.81
N ILE A 336 9.68 25.34 12.61
CA ILE A 336 9.65 24.06 11.90
C ILE A 336 11.00 23.38 12.02
N THR A 337 11.01 22.21 12.65
CA THR A 337 12.19 21.34 12.78
C THR A 337 12.05 20.10 11.90
N ALA A 338 13.19 19.56 11.46
CA ALA A 338 13.29 18.30 10.76
C ALA A 338 13.87 17.20 11.67
N ASP A 339 13.34 15.99 11.52
CA ASP A 339 13.82 14.77 12.19
C ASP A 339 14.90 14.03 11.37
N ALA A 340 15.06 14.38 10.09
CA ALA A 340 15.96 13.70 9.16
C ALA A 340 16.48 14.63 8.03
N LYS A 341 17.69 14.35 7.56
CA LYS A 341 18.21 14.81 6.26
C LYS A 341 17.75 13.85 5.14
N LEU A 342 17.74 14.34 3.91
CA LEU A 342 17.18 13.63 2.75
C LEU A 342 18.24 13.33 1.69
N LEU A 343 18.22 12.11 1.13
CA LEU A 343 18.91 11.74 -0.11
C LEU A 343 17.85 11.40 -1.16
N SER A 344 17.81 12.16 -2.26
CA SER A 344 16.91 11.87 -3.38
C SER A 344 17.47 10.76 -4.27
N ILE A 345 16.68 9.71 -4.52
CA ILE A 345 17.00 8.59 -5.42
C ILE A 345 15.90 8.51 -6.48
N LYS A 346 16.03 9.30 -7.56
CA LYS A 346 14.96 9.44 -8.57
C LYS A 346 14.87 8.20 -9.46
N LEU A 347 13.71 7.54 -9.44
CA LEU A 347 13.49 6.30 -10.20
C LEU A 347 12.73 6.52 -11.52
N ILE A 348 11.74 7.42 -11.53
CA ILE A 348 10.86 7.73 -12.67
C ILE A 348 10.44 9.21 -12.55
N GLY A 349 10.52 10.02 -13.60
CA GLY A 349 10.08 11.42 -13.55
C GLY A 349 8.58 11.65 -13.71
N SER A 350 7.89 10.80 -14.48
CA SER A 350 6.49 10.99 -14.90
C SER A 350 5.42 10.35 -14.01
N GLY A 351 5.80 9.74 -12.87
CA GLY A 351 4.87 9.05 -11.96
C GLY A 351 4.38 7.67 -12.44
N ASP A 352 4.31 7.43 -13.75
CA ASP A 352 4.16 6.09 -14.36
C ASP A 352 5.29 5.87 -15.38
N GLY A 353 5.76 4.64 -15.55
CA GLY A 353 6.90 4.32 -16.40
C GLY A 353 7.53 2.94 -16.17
N TYR A 354 8.50 2.59 -17.00
CA TYR A 354 9.23 1.32 -16.91
C TYR A 354 10.35 1.39 -15.87
N LEU A 355 10.22 0.61 -14.78
CA LEU A 355 11.26 0.50 -13.76
C LEU A 355 12.24 -0.66 -14.07
N SER A 356 13.54 -0.39 -13.97
CA SER A 356 14.57 -1.43 -14.14
C SER A 356 15.03 -1.95 -12.78
N GLU A 357 14.43 -3.06 -12.32
CA GLU A 357 14.73 -3.72 -11.03
C GLU A 357 16.24 -3.71 -10.70
N LYS A 358 17.06 -4.26 -11.62
CA LYS A 358 18.52 -4.35 -11.49
C LYS A 358 19.18 -2.99 -11.22
N LYS A 359 18.76 -1.93 -11.92
CA LYS A 359 19.35 -0.59 -11.73
C LYS A 359 18.93 0.04 -10.41
N VAL A 360 17.72 -0.21 -9.91
CA VAL A 360 17.28 0.23 -8.58
C VAL A 360 18.18 -0.39 -7.51
N ILE A 361 18.42 -1.69 -7.60
CA ILE A 361 19.31 -2.41 -6.67
C ILE A 361 20.76 -1.91 -6.79
N GLU A 362 21.27 -1.65 -8.00
CA GLU A 362 22.58 -1.01 -8.19
C GLU A 362 22.66 0.40 -7.56
N LEU A 363 21.60 1.21 -7.61
CA LEU A 363 21.56 2.52 -6.94
C LEU A 363 21.57 2.36 -5.41
N LEU A 364 20.79 1.43 -4.86
CA LEU A 364 20.75 1.17 -3.41
C LEU A 364 22.12 0.77 -2.86
N TYR A 365 22.83 -0.16 -3.51
CA TYR A 365 24.19 -0.52 -3.10
C TYR A 365 25.18 0.64 -3.24
N LYS A 366 25.14 1.43 -4.32
CA LYS A 366 25.99 2.63 -4.48
C LYS A 366 25.70 3.69 -3.42
N ALA A 367 24.43 3.89 -3.07
CA ALA A 367 24.03 4.84 -2.04
C ALA A 367 24.58 4.41 -0.68
N LYS A 368 24.48 3.12 -0.34
CA LYS A 368 25.04 2.55 0.89
C LYS A 368 26.57 2.54 0.92
N GLU A 369 27.23 2.36 -0.23
CA GLU A 369 28.70 2.46 -0.35
C GLU A 369 29.20 3.89 -0.14
N LYS A 370 28.48 4.89 -0.65
CA LYS A 370 28.81 6.32 -0.52
C LYS A 370 28.43 6.91 0.84
N TYR A 371 27.32 6.44 1.42
CA TYR A 371 26.75 6.87 2.69
C TYR A 371 26.51 5.66 3.61
N PRO A 372 27.56 5.14 4.29
CA PRO A 372 27.45 3.93 5.12
C PRO A 372 26.41 4.03 6.26
N GLU A 373 26.17 5.23 6.76
CA GLU A 373 25.17 5.57 7.78
C GLU A 373 23.72 5.50 7.29
N LEU A 374 23.49 5.54 5.97
CA LEU A 374 22.16 5.45 5.36
C LEU A 374 21.54 4.07 5.61
N GLY A 375 20.65 3.98 6.60
CA GLY A 375 19.96 2.73 6.98
C GLY A 375 18.45 2.74 6.73
N VAL A 376 17.86 3.91 6.46
CA VAL A 376 16.40 4.08 6.29
C VAL A 376 16.09 4.56 4.89
N PHE A 377 15.13 3.92 4.24
CA PHE A 377 14.69 4.26 2.89
C PHE A 377 13.16 4.29 2.79
N VAL A 378 12.60 5.09 1.90
CA VAL A 378 11.17 5.10 1.55
C VAL A 378 11.02 4.70 0.09
N LEU A 379 10.16 3.73 -0.21
CA LEU A 379 9.82 3.29 -1.56
C LEU A 379 8.30 3.32 -1.74
N THR A 380 7.82 4.24 -2.58
CA THR A 380 6.40 4.45 -2.86
C THR A 380 5.98 3.88 -4.23
N ILE A 381 6.95 3.62 -5.11
CA ILE A 381 6.75 3.12 -6.47
C ILE A 381 6.58 1.60 -6.45
N CYS A 382 5.37 1.17 -6.81
CA CYS A 382 4.96 -0.23 -6.89
C CYS A 382 4.47 -0.59 -8.31
N TYR A 383 4.42 -1.88 -8.63
CA TYR A 383 3.87 -2.35 -9.90
C TYR A 383 2.37 -2.02 -10.02
N LYS A 384 1.92 -1.67 -11.23
CA LYS A 384 0.54 -1.25 -11.50
C LYS A 384 -0.50 -2.34 -11.26
N THR A 385 -0.12 -3.60 -11.41
CA THR A 385 -0.97 -4.78 -11.22
C THR A 385 -0.78 -5.36 -9.82
N HIS A 386 -1.90 -5.65 -9.15
CA HIS A 386 -1.93 -6.37 -7.87
C HIS A 386 -1.43 -7.81 -8.02
N LYS A 387 -0.88 -8.37 -6.94
CA LYS A 387 -0.53 -9.81 -6.91
C LYS A 387 -1.79 -10.67 -6.86
N LYS A 388 -1.81 -11.76 -7.61
CA LYS A 388 -2.86 -12.78 -7.48
C LYS A 388 -2.78 -13.49 -6.14
N THR A 389 -3.87 -14.12 -5.75
CA THR A 389 -3.95 -14.91 -4.51
C THR A 389 -2.90 -16.02 -4.52
N ASN A 390 -2.08 -16.07 -3.48
CA ASN A 390 -0.95 -17.00 -3.32
C ASN A 390 0.13 -16.93 -4.44
N GLU A 391 0.19 -15.86 -5.24
CA GLU A 391 1.27 -15.64 -6.21
C GLU A 391 2.66 -15.65 -5.54
N THR A 392 3.68 -16.16 -6.24
CA THR A 392 5.05 -16.22 -5.70
C THR A 392 5.68 -14.83 -5.58
N PHE A 393 6.61 -14.66 -4.64
CA PHE A 393 7.45 -13.47 -4.53
C PHE A 393 8.17 -13.14 -5.85
N SER A 394 8.32 -11.86 -6.15
CA SER A 394 9.01 -11.39 -7.37
C SER A 394 10.54 -11.38 -7.20
N ASN A 395 11.27 -11.30 -8.32
CA ASN A 395 12.72 -11.08 -8.29
C ASN A 395 13.07 -9.71 -7.66
N TYR A 396 12.26 -8.67 -7.91
CA TYR A 396 12.44 -7.36 -7.29
C TYR A 396 12.32 -7.44 -5.76
N THR A 397 11.27 -8.09 -5.27
CA THR A 397 11.02 -8.34 -3.84
C THR A 397 12.19 -9.10 -3.21
N TYR A 398 12.69 -10.13 -3.90
CA TYR A 398 13.85 -10.92 -3.48
C TYR A 398 15.11 -10.08 -3.31
N GLU A 399 15.47 -9.25 -4.30
CA GLU A 399 16.70 -8.44 -4.23
C GLU A 399 16.58 -7.32 -3.18
N LEU A 400 15.38 -6.76 -2.96
CA LEU A 400 15.14 -5.79 -1.88
C LEU A 400 15.22 -6.43 -0.49
N ASP A 401 14.70 -7.64 -0.31
CA ASP A 401 14.85 -8.39 0.94
C ASP A 401 16.32 -8.76 1.20
N LYS A 402 17.04 -9.18 0.15
CA LYS A 402 18.47 -9.48 0.22
C LYS A 402 19.30 -8.24 0.57
N PHE A 403 19.08 -7.11 -0.10
CA PHE A 403 19.75 -5.84 0.19
C PHE A 403 19.53 -5.42 1.66
N ALA A 404 18.30 -5.50 2.16
CA ALA A 404 17.97 -5.17 3.55
C ALA A 404 18.72 -6.07 4.54
N HIS A 405 18.88 -7.35 4.24
CA HIS A 405 19.65 -8.29 5.07
C HIS A 405 21.17 -8.06 5.00
N GLU A 406 21.74 -7.88 3.81
CA GLU A 406 23.19 -7.74 3.61
C GLU A 406 23.74 -6.39 4.09
N THR A 407 22.90 -5.36 4.24
CA THR A 407 23.33 -3.98 4.58
C THR A 407 22.81 -3.45 5.93
N ASP A 408 22.06 -4.26 6.69
CA ASP A 408 21.26 -3.87 7.86
C ASP A 408 20.43 -2.60 7.61
N SER A 409 19.71 -2.58 6.48
CA SER A 409 18.83 -1.47 6.07
C SER A 409 17.35 -1.82 6.26
N LEU A 410 16.51 -0.79 6.40
CA LEU A 410 15.05 -0.91 6.46
C LEU A 410 14.41 0.00 5.41
N ILE A 411 13.75 -0.60 4.43
CA ILE A 411 12.91 0.12 3.46
C ILE A 411 11.47 0.16 3.99
N PHE A 412 10.83 1.33 3.92
CA PHE A 412 9.41 1.52 4.19
C PHE A 412 8.67 1.57 2.84
N ILE A 413 7.90 0.52 2.57
CA ILE A 413 7.27 0.25 1.28
C ILE A 413 5.76 0.51 1.40
N SER A 414 5.21 1.38 0.55
CA SER A 414 3.76 1.59 0.48
C SER A 414 3.07 0.32 -0.06
N ILE A 415 1.92 -0.07 0.52
CA ILE A 415 1.21 -1.27 0.07
C ILE A 415 0.56 -1.12 -1.32
N GLY A 416 0.47 0.12 -1.81
CA GLY A 416 -0.15 0.52 -3.08
C GLY A 416 -1.61 0.94 -2.91
N ASN A 417 -2.07 1.86 -3.76
CA ASN A 417 -3.46 2.33 -3.78
C ASN A 417 -4.30 1.51 -4.78
N ASN A 418 -5.60 1.39 -4.53
CA ASN A 418 -6.59 0.86 -5.46
C ASN A 418 -7.52 1.99 -5.94
N SER A 419 -7.24 2.52 -7.13
CA SER A 419 -8.04 3.60 -7.73
C SER A 419 -9.48 3.20 -8.04
N GLN A 420 -9.78 1.90 -8.16
CA GLN A 420 -11.15 1.44 -8.37
C GLN A 420 -12.02 1.56 -7.09
N ALA A 421 -11.42 1.71 -5.91
CA ALA A 421 -12.17 1.70 -4.65
C ALA A 421 -13.20 2.84 -4.52
N MET A 422 -12.98 3.97 -5.21
CA MET A 422 -13.94 5.08 -5.29
C MET A 422 -15.18 4.73 -6.16
N ASN A 423 -14.98 3.93 -7.21
CA ASN A 423 -16.03 3.55 -8.17
C ASN A 423 -16.78 2.28 -7.76
N GLU A 424 -16.14 1.42 -6.97
CA GLU A 424 -16.66 0.11 -6.56
C GLU A 424 -17.40 0.14 -5.21
N ASN A 425 -17.34 1.27 -4.48
CA ASN A 425 -17.97 1.43 -3.17
C ASN A 425 -18.83 2.70 -3.14
N VAL A 426 -19.96 2.64 -2.43
CA VAL A 426 -20.83 3.81 -2.12
C VAL A 426 -20.86 4.14 -0.63
N ASP A 427 -20.29 3.27 0.19
CA ASP A 427 -20.08 3.38 1.63
C ASP A 427 -18.80 2.62 2.03
N TYR A 428 -18.50 2.53 3.33
CA TYR A 428 -17.32 1.82 3.83
C TYR A 428 -17.61 0.33 4.09
N ASP A 429 -17.79 -0.45 3.01
CA ASP A 429 -17.96 -1.90 3.10
C ASP A 429 -16.61 -2.64 3.24
N LEU A 430 -16.33 -3.14 4.46
CA LEU A 430 -15.15 -3.97 4.73
C LEU A 430 -15.09 -5.25 3.87
N ASN A 431 -16.20 -5.75 3.34
CA ASN A 431 -16.18 -6.94 2.49
C ASN A 431 -15.46 -6.71 1.16
N TYR A 432 -15.27 -5.45 0.75
CA TYR A 432 -14.45 -5.04 -0.39
C TYR A 432 -13.06 -5.72 -0.39
N PHE A 433 -12.43 -5.80 0.78
CA PHE A 433 -11.10 -6.39 1.00
C PHE A 433 -11.03 -7.94 0.86
N ASN A 434 -12.15 -8.60 0.54
CA ASN A 434 -12.14 -10.02 0.16
C ASN A 434 -11.82 -10.22 -1.33
N ASN A 435 -11.92 -9.20 -2.18
CA ASN A 435 -11.69 -9.33 -3.61
C ASN A 435 -10.19 -9.36 -3.95
N GLU A 436 -9.78 -10.25 -4.86
CA GLU A 436 -8.37 -10.44 -5.25
C GLU A 436 -7.71 -9.13 -5.74
N HIS A 437 -8.44 -8.23 -6.39
CA HIS A 437 -7.88 -6.98 -6.89
C HIS A 437 -7.58 -5.94 -5.80
N THR A 438 -7.99 -6.19 -4.56
CA THR A 438 -7.56 -5.44 -3.36
C THR A 438 -6.25 -5.96 -2.75
N ASN A 439 -5.67 -7.03 -3.31
CA ASN A 439 -4.34 -7.49 -2.92
C ASN A 439 -3.28 -6.40 -3.18
N LEU A 440 -2.19 -6.46 -2.42
CA LEU A 440 -1.04 -5.57 -2.53
C LEU A 440 -0.35 -5.62 -3.90
N ASN A 441 0.42 -4.58 -4.18
CA ASN A 441 1.26 -4.50 -5.37
C ASN A 441 2.71 -4.90 -5.04
N THR A 442 3.44 -5.47 -5.99
CA THR A 442 4.88 -5.75 -5.83
C THR A 442 5.64 -4.40 -5.72
N PRO A 443 6.62 -4.22 -4.80
CA PRO A 443 7.27 -5.22 -3.93
C PRO A 443 6.77 -5.22 -2.47
N ALA A 444 5.54 -4.79 -2.20
CA ALA A 444 4.98 -4.74 -0.84
C ALA A 444 4.80 -6.11 -0.16
N ASP A 445 5.06 -7.22 -0.88
CA ASP A 445 5.20 -8.57 -0.34
C ASP A 445 6.51 -8.82 0.42
N SER A 446 7.47 -7.88 0.37
CA SER A 446 8.78 -7.97 1.04
C SER A 446 8.67 -8.25 2.56
N MET A 447 9.51 -9.14 3.06
CA MET A 447 9.47 -9.62 4.45
C MET A 447 10.48 -8.95 5.37
N ASN A 448 11.72 -8.71 4.91
CA ASN A 448 12.75 -8.04 5.69
C ASN A 448 12.43 -6.55 5.87
N ASN A 449 11.87 -5.92 4.83
CA ASN A 449 11.43 -4.52 4.85
C ASN A 449 10.05 -4.33 5.53
N MET A 450 9.63 -3.09 5.78
CA MET A 450 8.32 -2.80 6.37
C MET A 450 7.30 -2.39 5.30
N THR A 451 6.16 -3.07 5.28
CA THR A 451 5.02 -2.71 4.42
C THR A 451 4.01 -1.87 5.19
N VAL A 452 3.69 -0.69 4.68
CA VAL A 452 2.79 0.29 5.33
C VAL A 452 1.50 0.47 4.53
N GLY A 453 0.36 0.31 5.19
CA GLY A 453 -0.96 0.65 4.66
C GLY A 453 -1.45 2.02 5.13
N ALA A 454 -2.48 2.56 4.48
CA ALA A 454 -3.07 3.83 4.86
C ALA A 454 -4.20 3.66 5.87
N ALA A 455 -4.17 4.47 6.94
CA ALA A 455 -5.32 4.78 7.78
C ALA A 455 -6.01 6.05 7.27
N ALA A 456 -7.29 6.19 7.54
CA ALA A 456 -8.13 7.32 7.13
C ALA A 456 -7.75 8.67 7.79
N ASP A 457 -6.76 8.70 8.70
CA ASP A 457 -6.25 9.91 9.36
C ASP A 457 -5.62 10.87 8.36
N GLY A 458 -6.37 11.93 8.00
CA GLY A 458 -5.90 13.06 7.17
C GLY A 458 -5.02 14.08 7.92
N LEU A 459 -4.56 13.73 9.13
CA LEU A 459 -3.71 14.55 10.02
C LEU A 459 -4.29 15.89 10.50
N TYR A 460 -5.58 16.18 10.25
CA TYR A 460 -6.23 17.41 10.70
C TYR A 460 -6.96 17.25 12.04
N GLY A 461 -7.10 18.37 12.77
CA GLY A 461 -7.96 18.45 13.96
C GLY A 461 -9.42 18.74 13.60
N GLY A 462 -10.35 18.28 14.44
CA GLY A 462 -11.79 18.60 14.32
C GLY A 462 -12.67 17.38 14.03
N VAL A 463 -13.75 17.60 13.26
CA VAL A 463 -14.69 16.55 12.85
C VAL A 463 -14.09 15.75 11.69
N PHE A 464 -14.09 14.43 11.81
CA PHE A 464 -13.65 13.52 10.75
C PHE A 464 -14.65 13.53 9.58
N ASN A 465 -14.15 13.74 8.35
CA ASN A 465 -14.97 13.89 7.13
C ASN A 465 -14.76 12.76 6.10
N GLY A 466 -14.02 11.71 6.47
CA GLY A 466 -13.80 10.56 5.59
C GLY A 466 -15.01 9.62 5.54
N ILE A 467 -15.01 8.70 4.57
CA ILE A 467 -16.01 7.63 4.43
C ILE A 467 -15.85 6.53 5.49
N ALA A 468 -14.65 6.32 6.02
CA ALA A 468 -14.35 5.23 6.94
C ALA A 468 -15.12 5.38 8.27
N SER A 469 -15.19 4.30 9.05
CA SER A 469 -15.86 4.35 10.37
C SER A 469 -15.17 5.24 11.42
N GLY A 470 -13.98 5.77 11.11
CA GLY A 470 -13.18 6.67 11.93
C GLY A 470 -11.77 6.80 11.36
N LYS A 471 -11.00 7.79 11.81
CA LYS A 471 -9.65 8.08 11.31
C LYS A 471 -8.63 6.95 11.56
N GLU A 472 -8.90 6.11 12.56
CA GLU A 472 -8.07 4.95 12.90
C GLU A 472 -8.29 3.73 11.98
N PHE A 473 -9.36 3.73 11.18
CA PHE A 473 -9.69 2.63 10.28
C PHE A 473 -8.80 2.70 9.03
N PRO A 474 -8.47 1.55 8.39
CA PRO A 474 -7.76 1.56 7.12
C PRO A 474 -8.60 2.24 6.04
N ALA A 475 -7.99 3.09 5.20
CA ALA A 475 -8.71 3.75 4.12
C ALA A 475 -9.12 2.73 3.03
N ILE A 476 -10.28 2.92 2.37
CA ILE A 476 -10.85 1.91 1.45
C ILE A 476 -9.96 1.65 0.22
N TYR A 477 -9.17 2.64 -0.20
CA TYR A 477 -8.22 2.53 -1.31
C TYR A 477 -6.93 1.79 -0.93
N SER A 478 -6.71 1.49 0.35
CA SER A 478 -5.57 0.68 0.81
C SER A 478 -5.69 -0.77 0.29
N ARG A 479 -4.64 -1.56 0.46
CA ARG A 479 -4.56 -2.95 -0.05
C ARG A 479 -4.30 -3.96 1.06
N THR A 480 -4.52 -5.25 0.77
CA THR A 480 -4.31 -6.35 1.72
C THR A 480 -3.24 -7.34 1.28
N GLY A 481 -2.76 -8.17 2.21
CA GLY A 481 -1.86 -9.29 1.89
C GLY A 481 -2.50 -10.33 0.95
N HIS A 482 -1.77 -10.68 -0.12
CA HIS A 482 -2.18 -11.62 -1.17
C HIS A 482 -2.08 -13.11 -0.80
N ILE A 483 -1.50 -13.44 0.36
CA ILE A 483 -1.36 -14.82 0.82
C ILE A 483 -2.64 -15.26 1.54
N ASP A 484 -3.34 -16.24 0.98
CA ASP A 484 -4.42 -16.97 1.66
C ASP A 484 -3.99 -18.40 2.00
N LEU A 485 -3.54 -18.58 3.25
CA LEU A 485 -3.27 -19.90 3.81
C LEU A 485 -4.55 -20.70 4.09
N ALA A 486 -5.75 -20.11 4.02
CA ALA A 486 -7.00 -20.81 4.27
C ALA A 486 -7.40 -21.75 3.13
N ALA A 487 -7.12 -21.37 1.87
CA ALA A 487 -7.27 -22.21 0.70
C ALA A 487 -6.34 -23.45 0.67
N ILE A 488 -5.18 -23.39 1.36
CA ILE A 488 -4.15 -24.44 1.30
C ILE A 488 -4.10 -25.29 2.59
N TYR A 489 -4.28 -24.67 3.75
CA TYR A 489 -4.04 -25.30 5.05
C TYR A 489 -5.29 -25.28 5.95
N SER A 490 -5.50 -26.39 6.67
CA SER A 490 -6.51 -26.44 7.74
C SER A 490 -6.19 -25.43 8.85
N ALA A 491 -7.22 -24.94 9.55
CA ALA A 491 -7.09 -23.85 10.52
C ALA A 491 -6.04 -24.06 11.63
N LYS A 492 -5.68 -25.31 11.93
CA LYS A 492 -4.64 -25.67 12.92
C LYS A 492 -3.20 -25.53 12.39
N LYS A 493 -2.99 -25.53 11.07
CA LYS A 493 -1.67 -25.46 10.41
C LYS A 493 -1.33 -24.07 9.88
N ARG A 494 -2.31 -23.17 9.69
CA ARG A 494 -2.11 -21.81 9.18
C ARG A 494 -1.15 -21.01 10.06
N ASN A 495 -0.17 -20.34 9.45
CA ASN A 495 0.67 -19.38 10.15
C ASN A 495 -0.06 -18.05 10.29
N LYS A 496 -0.62 -17.79 11.47
CA LYS A 496 -1.37 -16.55 11.79
C LYS A 496 -0.53 -15.26 11.73
N ASN A 497 0.79 -15.34 11.61
CA ASN A 497 1.69 -14.17 11.56
C ASN A 497 2.15 -13.85 10.13
N LEU A 498 1.64 -14.56 9.11
CA LEU A 498 1.96 -14.31 7.71
C LEU A 498 0.82 -13.54 7.04
N PHE A 499 0.85 -12.22 7.18
CA PHE A 499 -0.09 -11.27 6.58
C PHE A 499 0.66 -9.97 6.22
N LYS A 500 0.01 -9.11 5.44
CA LYS A 500 0.42 -7.73 5.14
C LYS A 500 -0.83 -6.84 5.13
N PRO A 501 -0.73 -5.51 5.40
CA PRO A 501 0.49 -4.75 5.72
C PRO A 501 1.09 -5.15 7.08
N ASP A 502 2.29 -4.65 7.40
CA ASP A 502 2.86 -4.83 8.75
C ASP A 502 2.17 -3.88 9.75
N VAL A 503 1.93 -2.63 9.34
CA VAL A 503 1.28 -1.56 10.14
C VAL A 503 0.48 -0.64 9.22
N ILE A 504 -0.36 0.22 9.81
CA ILE A 504 -0.98 1.35 9.10
C ILE A 504 -0.61 2.68 9.74
N GLU A 505 -0.56 3.73 8.92
CA GLU A 505 -0.33 5.11 9.34
C GLU A 505 -1.19 6.06 8.50
N GLY A 506 -1.40 7.30 8.95
CA GLY A 506 -2.26 8.29 8.29
C GLY A 506 -1.93 8.48 6.81
N GLY A 507 -2.91 8.26 5.94
CA GLY A 507 -2.84 8.49 4.50
C GLY A 507 -3.97 9.38 3.97
N GLY A 508 -4.87 9.87 4.84
CA GLY A 508 -6.12 10.51 4.44
C GLY A 508 -7.15 9.51 3.90
N ASP A 509 -8.36 9.99 3.59
CA ASP A 509 -9.49 9.17 3.15
C ASP A 509 -10.26 9.85 2.01
N TYR A 510 -11.12 9.09 1.32
CA TYR A 510 -12.11 9.69 0.43
C TYR A 510 -13.26 10.32 1.25
N GLY A 511 -14.01 11.23 0.63
CA GLY A 511 -15.19 11.87 1.23
C GLY A 511 -16.46 11.64 0.43
N PHE A 512 -17.59 12.11 0.96
CA PHE A 512 -18.89 12.05 0.26
C PHE A 512 -19.15 13.34 -0.53
N TYR A 513 -18.97 13.29 -1.86
CA TYR A 513 -19.40 14.39 -2.74
C TYR A 513 -20.92 14.63 -2.65
N ASN A 514 -21.68 13.54 -2.52
CA ASN A 514 -23.10 13.56 -2.16
C ASN A 514 -23.45 12.27 -1.37
N PRO A 515 -24.67 12.13 -0.81
CA PRO A 515 -25.05 10.99 0.06
C PRO A 515 -24.96 9.59 -0.58
N THR A 516 -24.69 9.47 -1.88
CA THR A 516 -24.58 8.21 -2.63
C THR A 516 -23.34 8.15 -3.54
N THR A 517 -22.43 9.13 -3.46
CA THR A 517 -21.24 9.20 -4.31
C THR A 517 -20.03 9.59 -3.48
N ILE A 518 -19.05 8.70 -3.47
CA ILE A 518 -17.73 8.90 -2.87
C ILE A 518 -16.83 9.55 -3.92
N ASP A 519 -16.01 10.51 -3.50
CA ASP A 519 -15.03 11.19 -4.35
C ASP A 519 -13.82 11.62 -3.52
N PHE A 520 -12.77 12.09 -4.19
CA PHE A 520 -11.71 12.85 -3.55
C PHE A 520 -12.27 14.13 -2.92
N MET A 521 -11.94 14.38 -1.64
CA MET A 521 -12.34 15.61 -0.94
C MET A 521 -11.23 16.13 -0.04
N ASP A 522 -10.87 17.40 -0.23
CA ASP A 522 -9.85 18.14 0.53
C ASP A 522 -10.00 18.02 2.06
N ASN A 523 -11.24 17.92 2.55
CA ASN A 523 -11.59 17.84 3.97
C ASN A 523 -11.28 16.47 4.62
N ALA A 524 -10.97 15.45 3.82
CA ALA A 524 -10.55 14.11 4.26
C ALA A 524 -9.08 13.81 3.90
N ALA A 525 -8.47 14.63 3.04
CA ALA A 525 -7.10 14.51 2.55
C ALA A 525 -6.02 15.15 3.46
N ILE A 526 -4.78 14.69 3.32
CA ILE A 526 -3.61 15.24 4.01
C ILE A 526 -3.13 16.51 3.29
N SER A 527 -2.76 17.55 4.05
CA SER A 527 -1.98 18.68 3.48
C SER A 527 -0.52 18.27 3.30
N VAL A 528 -0.01 18.34 2.07
CA VAL A 528 1.37 18.01 1.72
C VAL A 528 2.05 19.16 0.99
N LEU A 529 3.38 19.21 1.10
CA LEU A 529 4.21 20.20 0.42
C LEU A 529 4.23 19.91 -1.10
N SER A 530 3.89 20.90 -1.92
CA SER A 530 3.98 20.78 -3.38
C SER A 530 5.34 21.28 -3.88
N SER A 531 5.87 20.65 -4.94
CA SER A 531 7.03 21.17 -5.66
C SER A 531 6.73 22.42 -6.48
N ASN A 532 5.45 22.74 -6.71
CA ASN A 532 4.95 23.89 -7.45
C ASN A 532 5.00 25.17 -6.59
N PRO A 533 5.88 26.14 -6.89
CA PRO A 533 5.98 27.37 -6.10
C PRO A 533 4.73 28.27 -6.18
N ALA A 534 3.81 28.02 -7.12
CA ALA A 534 2.55 28.76 -7.22
C ALA A 534 1.51 28.31 -6.17
N LEU A 535 1.50 27.02 -5.82
CA LEU A 535 0.56 26.43 -4.85
C LEU A 535 1.16 26.34 -3.45
N GLY A 536 2.43 25.93 -3.32
CA GLY A 536 3.13 25.72 -2.05
C GLY A 536 2.69 24.46 -1.30
N TYR A 537 1.38 24.24 -1.19
CA TYR A 537 0.80 23.02 -0.63
C TYR A 537 -0.31 22.48 -1.54
N THR A 538 -0.52 21.18 -1.50
CA THR A 538 -1.68 20.51 -2.11
C THR A 538 -2.35 19.57 -1.11
N LYS A 539 -3.51 19.03 -1.48
CA LYS A 539 -4.26 18.02 -0.74
C LYS A 539 -4.14 16.70 -1.46
N GLU A 540 -3.78 15.64 -0.74
CA GLU A 540 -3.59 14.31 -1.31
C GLU A 540 -4.04 13.17 -0.39
N VAL A 541 -4.29 11.99 -0.97
CA VAL A 541 -4.54 10.74 -0.25
C VAL A 541 -3.70 9.60 -0.79
N GLY A 542 -3.15 8.76 0.10
CA GLY A 542 -2.42 7.59 -0.38
C GLY A 542 -1.59 6.84 0.65
N THR A 543 -1.36 5.57 0.34
CA THR A 543 -0.37 4.70 1.04
C THR A 543 1.06 5.20 0.85
N SER A 544 1.32 5.99 -0.21
CA SER A 544 2.58 6.73 -0.42
C SER A 544 2.81 7.84 0.61
N LEU A 545 1.77 8.31 1.31
CA LEU A 545 1.90 9.31 2.39
C LEU A 545 2.10 8.64 3.77
N ALA A 546 1.51 7.45 3.96
CA ALA A 546 1.65 6.67 5.19
C ALA A 546 3.06 6.08 5.39
N ALA A 547 3.70 5.62 4.30
CA ALA A 547 5.05 5.06 4.33
C ALA A 547 6.14 6.04 4.84
N PRO A 548 6.26 7.29 4.33
CA PRO A 548 7.25 8.26 4.82
C PRO A 548 6.99 8.70 6.27
N LEU A 549 5.74 8.85 6.71
CA LEU A 549 5.43 9.10 8.12
C LEU A 549 5.94 7.98 9.05
N THR A 550 5.92 6.74 8.57
CA THR A 550 6.47 5.60 9.31
C THR A 550 8.00 5.60 9.30
N ALA A 551 8.63 6.05 8.21
CA ALA A 551 10.08 6.22 8.13
C ALA A 551 10.60 7.38 9.00
N ASN A 552 9.84 8.48 9.12
CA ASN A 552 10.10 9.57 10.06
C ASN A 552 10.23 9.06 11.51
N LEU A 553 9.34 8.14 11.92
CA LEU A 553 9.41 7.49 13.23
C LEU A 553 10.69 6.66 13.41
N ALA A 554 11.20 6.03 12.35
CA ALA A 554 12.48 5.34 12.36
C ALA A 554 13.68 6.29 12.44
N ALA A 555 13.59 7.50 11.87
CA ALA A 555 14.58 8.55 12.06
C ALA A 555 14.59 9.06 13.51
N LYS A 556 13.43 9.36 14.12
CA LYS A 556 13.34 9.71 15.55
C LYS A 556 13.98 8.64 16.46
N LEU A 557 13.71 7.36 16.17
CA LEU A 557 14.36 6.24 16.86
C LEU A 557 15.87 6.19 16.62
N LYS A 558 16.38 6.59 15.45
CA LYS A 558 17.82 6.68 15.16
C LYS A 558 18.49 7.89 15.81
N THR A 559 17.79 9.01 15.99
CA THR A 559 18.29 10.16 16.75
C THR A 559 18.45 9.80 18.24
N ILE A 560 17.44 9.14 18.82
CA ILE A 560 17.40 8.84 20.26
C ILE A 560 18.20 7.55 20.59
N TYR A 561 18.25 6.59 19.66
CA TYR A 561 18.90 5.29 19.83
C TYR A 561 19.74 4.91 18.58
N PRO A 562 20.87 5.61 18.30
CA PRO A 562 21.61 5.49 17.04
C PRO A 562 22.12 4.07 16.75
N ASP A 563 22.53 3.32 17.77
CA ASP A 563 23.11 1.97 17.64
C ASP A 563 22.10 0.86 17.32
N LEU A 564 20.79 1.13 17.28
CA LEU A 564 19.79 0.07 17.04
C LEU A 564 19.85 -0.46 15.62
N LYS A 565 19.76 -1.79 15.47
CA LYS A 565 19.70 -2.47 14.16
C LYS A 565 18.37 -2.23 13.46
N SER A 566 18.33 -2.38 12.14
CA SER A 566 17.13 -2.11 11.33
C SER A 566 15.93 -2.98 11.74
N GLN A 567 16.16 -4.24 12.11
CA GLN A 567 15.09 -5.13 12.61
C GLN A 567 14.60 -4.75 14.01
N THR A 568 15.38 -4.01 14.79
CA THR A 568 14.99 -3.47 16.10
C THR A 568 14.08 -2.26 15.93
N LEU A 569 14.36 -1.38 14.97
CA LEU A 569 13.44 -0.30 14.56
C LEU A 569 12.09 -0.90 14.11
N LYS A 570 12.13 -1.92 13.25
CA LYS A 570 10.93 -2.67 12.81
C LYS A 570 10.16 -3.27 13.99
N ALA A 571 10.85 -3.90 14.95
CA ALA A 571 10.23 -4.48 16.13
C ALA A 571 9.59 -3.44 17.07
N LEU A 572 10.21 -2.27 17.24
CA LEU A 572 9.69 -1.16 18.08
C LEU A 572 8.39 -0.60 17.52
N ILE A 573 8.39 -0.20 16.25
CA ILE A 573 7.20 0.32 15.54
C ILE A 573 6.04 -0.69 15.60
N ILE A 574 6.33 -1.97 15.34
CA ILE A 574 5.33 -3.04 15.40
C ILE A 574 4.89 -3.32 16.84
N ASN A 575 5.73 -3.10 17.87
CA ASN A 575 5.32 -3.22 19.28
C ASN A 575 4.37 -2.09 19.69
N GLY A 576 4.69 -0.84 19.32
CA GLY A 576 3.88 0.35 19.60
C GLY A 576 2.51 0.33 18.93
N ALA A 577 2.43 -0.18 17.69
CA ALA A 577 1.19 -0.25 16.91
C ALA A 577 0.03 -0.99 17.62
N SER A 578 -1.21 -0.54 17.43
CA SER A 578 -2.38 -1.10 18.12
C SER A 578 -3.62 -1.25 17.24
N LEU A 579 -4.30 -2.39 17.38
CA LEU A 579 -5.63 -2.65 16.82
C LEU A 579 -6.78 -2.23 17.77
N LYS A 580 -6.46 -1.67 18.94
CA LYS A 580 -7.44 -1.45 20.03
C LYS A 580 -8.58 -0.49 19.66
N SER A 581 -8.32 0.49 18.80
CA SER A 581 -9.31 1.45 18.29
C SER A 581 -10.11 0.93 17.09
N ILE A 582 -9.56 -0.06 16.36
CA ILE A 582 -10.13 -0.55 15.09
C ILE A 582 -11.16 -1.66 15.37
N ALA A 583 -12.42 -1.25 15.58
CA ALA A 583 -13.51 -2.15 15.93
C ALA A 583 -14.24 -2.71 14.69
N TYR A 584 -13.95 -3.96 14.30
CA TYR A 584 -14.66 -4.64 13.21
C TYR A 584 -15.86 -5.47 13.73
N PRO A 585 -16.96 -5.56 12.96
CA PRO A 585 -18.00 -6.56 13.17
C PRO A 585 -17.43 -7.98 13.21
N ASP A 586 -18.02 -8.88 14.01
CA ASP A 586 -17.49 -10.26 14.17
C ASP A 586 -17.41 -11.03 12.83
N VAL A 587 -18.27 -10.72 11.85
CA VAL A 587 -18.24 -11.30 10.50
C VAL A 587 -17.02 -10.88 9.68
N ASN A 588 -16.46 -9.69 9.92
CA ASN A 588 -15.27 -9.16 9.23
C ASN A 588 -13.97 -9.38 10.02
N LYS A 589 -14.01 -10.01 11.19
CA LYS A 589 -12.88 -10.10 12.13
C LYS A 589 -11.62 -10.76 11.57
N SER A 590 -11.76 -11.62 10.55
CA SER A 590 -10.66 -12.22 9.79
C SER A 590 -9.87 -11.21 8.92
N LEU A 591 -10.50 -10.09 8.54
CA LEU A 591 -9.88 -9.04 7.74
C LEU A 591 -9.01 -8.09 8.55
N LEU A 592 -9.19 -8.01 9.88
CA LEU A 592 -8.54 -7.01 10.72
C LEU A 592 -7.01 -6.96 10.55
N ASN A 593 -6.33 -8.11 10.61
CA ASN A 593 -4.88 -8.16 10.35
C ASN A 593 -4.53 -8.05 8.86
N ARG A 594 -5.43 -8.44 7.94
CA ARG A 594 -5.22 -8.32 6.49
C ARG A 594 -5.31 -6.88 5.99
N THR A 595 -6.04 -6.00 6.69
CA THR A 595 -6.22 -4.59 6.32
C THR A 595 -5.39 -3.64 7.19
N SER A 596 -5.17 -3.98 8.46
CA SER A 596 -4.54 -3.10 9.45
C SER A 596 -3.21 -3.61 10.00
N GLY A 597 -2.75 -4.79 9.58
CA GLY A 597 -1.50 -5.39 10.06
C GLY A 597 -1.50 -5.64 11.56
N TYR A 598 -0.47 -5.14 12.26
CA TYR A 598 -0.40 -5.09 13.72
C TYR A 598 -1.08 -3.86 14.34
N GLY A 599 -1.61 -2.96 13.51
CA GLY A 599 -2.47 -1.84 13.88
C GLY A 599 -1.95 -0.47 13.47
N LEU A 600 -2.68 0.55 13.92
CA LEU A 600 -2.29 1.96 13.79
C LEU A 600 -1.12 2.24 14.72
N ILE A 601 -0.12 2.98 14.22
CA ILE A 601 1.07 3.36 14.98
C ILE A 601 0.72 4.33 16.12
N ASP A 602 1.37 4.13 17.27
CA ASP A 602 1.41 5.08 18.38
C ASP A 602 2.87 5.54 18.54
N ALA A 603 3.14 6.78 18.12
CA ALA A 603 4.52 7.30 18.08
C ALA A 603 5.14 7.39 19.48
N ASN A 604 4.37 7.83 20.49
CA ASN A 604 4.88 7.96 21.86
C ASN A 604 5.27 6.59 22.43
N ARG A 605 4.37 5.59 22.33
CA ARG A 605 4.64 4.22 22.77
C ARG A 605 5.77 3.53 22.00
N THR A 606 6.08 4.00 20.79
CA THR A 606 7.16 3.48 19.95
C THR A 606 8.53 4.05 20.32
N ILE A 607 8.59 5.33 20.72
CA ILE A 607 9.84 6.03 21.02
C ILE A 607 10.19 5.96 22.50
N PHE A 608 9.19 6.07 23.39
CA PHE A 608 9.39 6.29 24.81
C PHE A 608 8.71 5.24 25.69
N SER A 609 9.33 4.99 26.83
CA SER A 609 8.75 4.38 28.01
C SER A 609 8.17 5.46 28.92
N ASP A 610 7.43 5.07 29.95
CA ASP A 610 7.10 5.93 31.10
C ASP A 610 7.31 5.17 32.42
N GLU A 611 7.08 5.82 33.56
CA GLU A 611 7.27 5.23 34.90
C GLU A 611 6.49 3.92 35.15
N ASN A 612 5.41 3.69 34.41
CA ASN A 612 4.44 2.60 34.52
C ASN A 612 4.38 1.73 33.25
N SER A 613 5.12 2.07 32.19
CA SER A 613 5.20 1.34 30.93
C SER A 613 6.66 1.27 30.48
N ALA A 614 7.32 0.16 30.73
CA ALA A 614 8.73 -0.03 30.40
C ALA A 614 8.90 -0.89 29.16
N THR A 615 9.60 -0.37 28.15
CA THR A 615 9.98 -1.12 26.95
C THR A 615 11.44 -1.57 27.06
N MET A 616 11.65 -2.88 26.97
CA MET A 616 12.94 -3.56 27.07
C MET A 616 13.30 -4.17 25.70
N ILE A 617 14.54 -3.97 25.24
CA ILE A 617 15.02 -4.34 23.90
C ILE A 617 16.13 -5.38 24.02
N LEU A 618 15.98 -6.53 23.37
CA LEU A 618 16.99 -7.59 23.27
C LEU A 618 17.46 -7.72 21.81
N GLU A 619 18.75 -7.52 21.56
CA GLU A 619 19.42 -7.78 20.29
C GLU A 619 20.45 -8.91 20.54
N ASP A 620 20.34 -10.02 19.82
CA ASP A 620 21.16 -11.22 20.02
C ASP A 620 21.21 -12.09 18.73
N SER A 621 22.06 -13.12 18.70
CA SER A 621 22.09 -14.15 17.65
C SER A 621 21.60 -15.51 18.16
N ILE A 622 21.17 -16.41 17.28
CA ILE A 622 20.78 -17.78 17.68
C ILE A 622 21.13 -18.79 16.59
N GLN A 623 21.68 -19.94 16.99
CA GLN A 623 22.08 -21.00 16.08
C GLN A 623 20.87 -21.88 15.67
N SER A 624 20.92 -22.45 14.48
CA SER A 624 19.91 -23.41 14.01
C SER A 624 19.87 -24.66 14.92
N GLY A 625 18.71 -24.92 15.54
CA GLY A 625 18.50 -26.00 16.50
C GLY A 625 18.70 -25.60 17.97
N GLU A 626 19.09 -24.34 18.23
CA GLU A 626 19.26 -23.78 19.57
C GLU A 626 17.94 -23.21 20.14
N GLN A 627 17.84 -23.24 21.47
CA GLN A 627 16.85 -22.52 22.26
C GLN A 627 17.55 -21.74 23.39
N LYS A 628 17.44 -20.41 23.37
CA LYS A 628 18.00 -19.52 24.40
C LYS A 628 16.93 -19.09 25.41
N ILE A 629 17.29 -19.03 26.69
CA ILE A 629 16.40 -18.71 27.82
C ILE A 629 16.88 -17.46 28.57
N TYR A 630 15.99 -16.48 28.63
CA TYR A 630 16.16 -15.19 29.31
C TYR A 630 15.16 -15.07 30.48
N PRO A 631 15.57 -15.23 31.75
CA PRO A 631 14.75 -14.79 32.88
C PRO A 631 14.37 -13.31 32.74
N ILE A 632 13.11 -12.98 33.01
CA ILE A 632 12.61 -11.62 33.21
C ILE A 632 12.05 -11.54 34.63
N ASN A 633 12.67 -10.71 35.46
CA ASN A 633 12.34 -10.52 36.87
C ASN A 633 11.36 -9.36 37.05
N PHE A 634 10.38 -9.53 37.94
CA PHE A 634 9.31 -8.58 38.20
C PHE A 634 9.42 -7.96 39.61
N PRO A 635 9.09 -6.67 39.78
CA PRO A 635 9.17 -5.97 41.06
C PRO A 635 8.39 -6.61 42.21
N ASP A 636 8.87 -6.45 43.44
CA ASP A 636 8.22 -7.05 44.61
C ASP A 636 6.87 -6.40 44.96
N TYR A 637 6.75 -5.08 44.76
CA TYR A 637 5.54 -4.34 45.13
C TYR A 637 4.29 -4.86 44.42
N LEU A 638 4.45 -5.46 43.23
CA LEU A 638 3.37 -6.07 42.47
C LEU A 638 2.68 -7.23 43.20
N ILE A 639 3.35 -7.84 44.20
CA ILE A 639 2.80 -8.91 45.04
C ILE A 639 2.69 -8.55 46.52
N SER A 640 3.44 -7.56 47.00
CA SER A 640 3.47 -7.15 48.42
C SER A 640 2.64 -5.90 48.74
N THR A 641 2.25 -5.11 47.74
CA THR A 641 1.42 -3.90 47.89
C THR A 641 0.00 -4.11 47.33
N SER A 642 -0.99 -3.41 47.87
CA SER A 642 -2.36 -3.43 47.34
C SER A 642 -2.49 -2.53 46.12
N LEU A 643 -2.61 -3.13 44.94
CA LEU A 643 -2.78 -2.44 43.65
C LEU A 643 -4.26 -2.10 43.30
N GLY A 644 -5.19 -2.27 44.25
CA GLY A 644 -6.63 -2.12 44.02
C GLY A 644 -7.30 -3.21 43.16
N LYS A 645 -6.51 -4.08 42.51
CA LYS A 645 -6.96 -5.29 41.82
C LYS A 645 -5.86 -6.37 41.87
N THR A 646 -6.25 -7.65 41.74
CA THR A 646 -5.31 -8.80 41.70
C THR A 646 -5.18 -9.43 40.32
N ASN A 647 -6.17 -9.21 39.44
CA ASN A 647 -6.24 -9.80 38.11
C ASN A 647 -5.86 -8.74 37.07
N ARG A 648 -5.14 -9.17 36.03
CA ARG A 648 -4.61 -8.34 34.94
C ARG A 648 -3.89 -7.11 35.49
N VAL A 649 -2.94 -7.27 36.41
CA VAL A 649 -2.21 -6.12 36.99
C VAL A 649 -1.21 -5.54 36.01
N LEU A 650 -0.53 -6.40 35.24
CA LEU A 650 0.30 -6.00 34.10
C LEU A 650 -0.32 -6.46 32.79
N LYS A 651 0.00 -5.71 31.73
CA LYS A 651 -0.08 -6.11 30.33
C LYS A 651 1.35 -6.28 29.82
N ILE A 652 1.59 -7.37 29.08
CA ILE A 652 2.86 -7.63 28.40
C ILE A 652 2.60 -7.72 26.90
N THR A 653 3.36 -6.94 26.13
CA THR A 653 3.35 -6.92 24.67
C THR A 653 4.75 -7.21 24.17
N ALA A 654 4.94 -8.32 23.48
CA ALA A 654 6.25 -8.74 22.99
C ALA A 654 6.24 -8.92 21.47
N THR A 655 7.26 -8.40 20.79
CA THR A 655 7.45 -8.44 19.33
C THR A 655 8.82 -9.02 19.01
N LEU A 656 8.89 -10.00 18.13
CA LEU A 656 10.12 -10.52 17.53
C LEU A 656 10.16 -10.12 16.04
N CYS A 657 11.28 -9.56 15.60
CA CYS A 657 11.62 -9.36 14.20
C CYS A 657 13.04 -9.90 13.92
N PHE A 658 13.27 -10.38 12.70
CA PHE A 658 14.60 -10.73 12.21
C PHE A 658 14.68 -10.58 10.69
N SER A 659 15.89 -10.41 10.16
CA SER A 659 16.15 -10.48 8.72
C SER A 659 16.74 -11.84 8.37
N PHE A 660 16.52 -12.27 7.13
CA PHE A 660 17.04 -13.53 6.60
C PHE A 660 17.54 -13.33 5.17
N LEU A 661 18.49 -14.15 4.73
CA LEU A 661 18.87 -14.23 3.33
C LEU A 661 17.75 -14.96 2.57
N PRO A 662 16.98 -14.31 1.68
CA PRO A 662 15.88 -14.99 0.99
C PRO A 662 16.41 -16.10 0.06
N LEU A 663 15.55 -17.07 -0.25
CA LEU A 663 15.82 -18.10 -1.27
C LEU A 663 14.84 -17.98 -2.44
N GLN A 664 15.38 -18.01 -3.67
CA GLN A 664 14.57 -18.01 -4.89
C GLN A 664 13.92 -19.37 -5.19
N HIS A 665 12.89 -19.33 -6.04
CA HIS A 665 12.25 -20.48 -6.68
C HIS A 665 11.49 -21.47 -5.78
N ASN A 666 11.37 -21.21 -4.47
CA ASN A 666 10.51 -21.99 -3.57
C ASN A 666 9.82 -21.08 -2.53
N GLN A 667 8.52 -20.86 -2.70
CA GLN A 667 7.71 -19.97 -1.84
C GLN A 667 7.65 -20.44 -0.38
N LEU A 668 7.75 -21.75 -0.10
CA LEU A 668 7.77 -22.29 1.26
C LEU A 668 9.08 -22.02 2.01
N THR A 669 10.18 -21.83 1.27
CA THR A 669 11.51 -21.54 1.84
C THR A 669 12.01 -20.15 1.50
N TYR A 670 11.15 -19.26 0.98
CA TYR A 670 11.51 -17.87 0.73
C TYR A 670 12.06 -17.23 1.99
N CYS A 671 11.36 -17.41 3.13
CA CYS A 671 11.92 -17.33 4.47
C CYS A 671 12.28 -18.75 4.96
N PRO A 672 13.56 -19.16 4.91
CA PRO A 672 13.97 -20.52 5.28
C PRO A 672 14.18 -20.69 6.80
N VAL A 673 14.14 -19.61 7.58
CA VAL A 673 14.42 -19.63 9.03
C VAL A 673 13.13 -19.68 9.82
N HIS A 674 12.86 -20.80 10.50
CA HIS A 674 11.85 -20.82 11.56
C HIS A 674 12.47 -20.26 12.83
N MET A 675 12.10 -19.05 13.20
CA MET A 675 12.29 -18.55 14.57
C MET A 675 10.94 -18.50 15.30
N ALA A 676 10.93 -18.73 16.60
CA ALA A 676 9.77 -18.55 17.45
C ALA A 676 10.18 -18.16 18.87
N PHE A 677 9.31 -17.44 19.57
CA PHE A 677 9.50 -17.08 20.96
C PHE A 677 8.24 -17.32 21.79
N SER A 678 8.37 -17.33 23.11
CA SER A 678 7.25 -17.22 24.05
C SER A 678 7.73 -16.82 25.44
N ILE A 679 6.78 -16.58 26.35
CA ILE A 679 7.08 -16.36 27.77
C ILE A 679 6.47 -17.51 28.58
N PHE A 680 7.35 -18.25 29.24
CA PHE A 680 7.06 -19.47 29.99
C PHE A 680 7.15 -19.23 31.50
N LYS A 681 6.70 -20.24 32.25
CA LYS A 681 6.93 -20.40 33.68
C LYS A 681 8.42 -20.43 34.02
N ASN A 682 8.74 -20.36 35.31
CA ASN A 682 10.11 -20.39 35.83
C ASN A 682 10.73 -21.81 35.72
N HIS A 683 10.93 -22.27 34.48
CA HIS A 683 11.28 -23.64 34.07
C HIS A 683 12.51 -23.63 33.14
N SER A 684 13.30 -24.71 33.14
CA SER A 684 14.46 -24.88 32.23
C SER A 684 14.05 -25.06 30.75
N SER A 685 15.02 -24.95 29.83
CA SER A 685 14.84 -25.32 28.41
C SER A 685 14.34 -26.75 28.26
N ASP A 686 14.91 -27.69 29.01
CA ASP A 686 14.49 -29.09 28.97
C ASP A 686 13.06 -29.29 29.51
N ASP A 687 12.65 -28.51 30.52
CA ASP A 687 11.27 -28.48 31.03
C ASP A 687 10.27 -27.84 30.05
N ILE A 688 10.68 -26.81 29.29
CA ILE A 688 9.87 -26.18 28.23
C ILE A 688 9.66 -27.16 27.06
N ASN A 689 10.66 -27.97 26.75
CA ASN A 689 10.60 -29.00 25.70
C ASN A 689 9.83 -30.28 26.08
N ARG A 690 9.49 -30.50 27.36
CA ARG A 690 8.69 -31.66 27.80
C ARG A 690 7.28 -31.65 27.22
N VAL A 691 6.72 -32.85 27.02
CA VAL A 691 5.33 -33.01 26.56
C VAL A 691 4.38 -32.37 27.58
N GLN A 692 3.44 -31.53 27.14
CA GLN A 692 2.59 -30.72 28.02
C GLN A 692 1.76 -31.53 29.05
N ARG A 693 1.50 -32.83 28.79
CA ARG A 693 0.84 -33.76 29.73
C ARG A 693 1.73 -34.21 30.89
N VAL A 694 3.06 -34.12 30.73
CA VAL A 694 4.07 -34.45 31.76
C VAL A 694 4.40 -33.21 32.59
N LEU A 695 4.64 -32.08 31.93
CA LEU A 695 4.89 -30.79 32.57
C LEU A 695 4.28 -29.65 31.76
N ASN A 696 3.47 -28.80 32.40
CA ASN A 696 2.84 -27.67 31.73
C ASN A 696 3.59 -26.36 32.00
N SER A 697 4.59 -26.08 31.16
CA SER A 697 5.50 -24.93 31.24
C SER A 697 4.89 -23.61 30.74
N LYS A 698 3.70 -23.63 30.11
CA LYS A 698 3.01 -22.40 29.66
C LYS A 698 2.48 -21.60 30.85
N LEU A 699 2.67 -20.27 30.85
CA LEU A 699 2.04 -19.37 31.83
C LEU A 699 0.51 -19.37 31.73
N ARG A 700 -0.03 -19.50 30.51
CA ARG A 700 -1.48 -19.52 30.21
C ARG A 700 -1.75 -20.51 29.08
N THR A 701 -2.94 -21.11 29.03
CA THR A 701 -3.32 -22.09 28.00
C THR A 701 -3.20 -21.56 26.58
N THR A 702 -3.54 -20.27 26.38
CA THR A 702 -3.47 -19.52 25.12
C THR A 702 -2.07 -19.04 24.76
N LEU A 703 -1.09 -19.13 25.67
CA LEU A 703 0.28 -18.66 25.45
C LEU A 703 1.16 -19.85 25.05
N SER A 704 1.33 -20.03 23.75
CA SER A 704 2.26 -20.98 23.14
C SER A 704 3.45 -20.25 22.52
N TRP A 705 4.38 -21.01 21.93
CA TRP A 705 5.25 -20.48 20.88
C TRP A 705 4.44 -19.65 19.89
N SER A 706 5.00 -18.49 19.53
CA SER A 706 4.46 -17.51 18.57
C SER A 706 4.22 -18.10 17.18
N GLN A 707 5.07 -19.04 16.77
CA GLN A 707 5.06 -19.78 15.51
C GLN A 707 5.33 -21.27 15.75
N SER A 708 5.10 -22.12 14.74
CA SER A 708 5.21 -23.59 14.84
C SER A 708 5.82 -24.21 13.58
N ALA A 709 6.84 -25.06 13.75
CA ALA A 709 7.37 -26.00 12.75
C ALA A 709 7.05 -27.48 13.10
N ARG A 710 5.87 -27.72 13.69
CA ARG A 710 5.38 -29.04 14.13
C ARG A 710 4.77 -29.92 13.04
N ASP A 711 4.91 -29.56 11.77
CA ASP A 711 4.60 -30.46 10.65
C ASP A 711 5.83 -30.57 9.75
N LYS A 712 6.26 -31.81 9.48
CA LYS A 712 7.47 -32.14 8.71
C LYS A 712 7.15 -32.62 7.29
N SER A 713 5.91 -33.01 7.01
CA SER A 713 5.44 -33.45 5.71
C SER A 713 4.74 -32.33 4.95
N THR A 714 4.04 -31.46 5.68
CA THR A 714 3.29 -30.32 5.13
C THR A 714 3.58 -29.05 5.95
N PRO A 715 4.85 -28.60 5.98
CA PRO A 715 5.20 -27.36 6.68
C PRO A 715 4.45 -26.17 6.08
N ALA A 716 3.98 -25.28 6.95
CA ALA A 716 3.47 -23.96 6.56
C ALA A 716 4.62 -22.95 6.44
N PRO A 717 4.52 -21.95 5.55
CA PRO A 717 5.53 -20.92 5.40
C PRO A 717 5.73 -20.11 6.69
N TYR A 718 6.98 -19.73 6.96
CA TYR A 718 7.38 -19.00 8.16
C TYR A 718 7.22 -17.49 7.99
N SER A 719 6.99 -16.78 9.10
CA SER A 719 7.02 -15.32 9.17
C SER A 719 8.20 -14.87 10.02
N ASN A 720 8.86 -13.79 9.58
CA ASN A 720 9.94 -13.14 10.29
C ASN A 720 9.48 -12.05 11.27
N VAL A 721 8.17 -11.82 11.37
CA VAL A 721 7.55 -10.85 12.28
C VAL A 721 6.48 -11.54 13.12
N GLN A 722 6.54 -11.36 14.44
CA GLN A 722 5.68 -12.09 15.38
C GLN A 722 5.36 -11.21 16.60
N LYS A 723 4.08 -10.96 16.89
CA LYS A 723 3.64 -10.19 18.08
C LYS A 723 2.74 -11.05 18.98
N ILE A 724 2.97 -11.01 20.30
CA ILE A 724 2.11 -11.63 21.31
C ILE A 724 1.74 -10.61 22.39
N GLU A 725 0.48 -10.67 22.85
CA GLU A 725 -0.04 -9.81 23.91
C GLU A 725 -0.77 -10.66 24.96
N PHE A 726 -0.49 -10.44 26.24
CA PHE A 726 -1.23 -11.06 27.34
C PHE A 726 -1.22 -10.23 28.61
N ASN A 727 -2.21 -10.49 29.48
CA ASN A 727 -2.28 -9.90 30.81
C ASN A 727 -1.70 -10.88 31.85
N VAL A 728 -1.16 -10.34 32.95
CA VAL A 728 -0.57 -11.09 34.07
C VAL A 728 -1.33 -10.81 35.36
N ASP A 729 -1.62 -11.85 36.13
CA ASP A 729 -2.27 -11.78 37.44
C ASP A 729 -1.24 -11.85 38.59
N VAL A 730 -1.54 -11.24 39.74
CA VAL A 730 -0.71 -11.29 40.97
C VAL A 730 -0.43 -12.74 41.41
N ALA A 731 -1.39 -13.64 41.18
CA ALA A 731 -1.25 -15.06 41.48
C ALA A 731 -0.15 -15.74 40.65
N GLN A 732 0.05 -15.34 39.39
CA GLN A 732 1.10 -15.87 38.52
C GLN A 732 2.48 -15.33 38.92
N LEU A 733 2.58 -14.03 39.20
CA LEU A 733 3.82 -13.44 39.74
C LEU A 733 4.24 -14.13 41.04
N ARG A 734 3.27 -14.50 41.89
CA ARG A 734 3.52 -15.24 43.13
C ARG A 734 3.90 -16.72 42.89
N SER A 735 3.28 -17.42 41.95
CA SER A 735 3.58 -18.85 41.69
C SER A 735 4.94 -19.06 41.06
N GLU A 736 5.37 -18.16 40.18
CA GLU A 736 6.64 -18.27 39.45
C GLU A 736 7.83 -17.60 40.16
N GLY A 737 7.64 -17.14 41.41
CA GLY A 737 8.70 -16.49 42.19
C GLY A 737 9.13 -15.12 41.66
N LYS A 738 8.21 -14.39 41.00
CA LYS A 738 8.43 -13.13 40.27
C LYS A 738 9.39 -13.22 39.08
N THR A 739 9.62 -14.42 38.53
CA THR A 739 10.47 -14.60 37.33
C THR A 739 9.69 -15.36 36.27
N PHE A 740 9.61 -14.82 35.07
CA PHE A 740 9.15 -15.56 33.88
C PHE A 740 10.34 -15.84 32.96
N LYS A 741 10.23 -16.85 32.09
CA LYS A 741 11.29 -17.20 31.13
C LYS A 741 10.88 -16.78 29.73
N LEU A 742 11.49 -15.72 29.22
CA LEU A 742 11.44 -15.40 27.79
C LEU A 742 12.34 -16.42 27.07
N ALA A 743 11.75 -17.25 26.22
CA ALA A 743 12.49 -18.26 25.45
C ALA A 743 12.41 -17.94 23.96
N VAL A 744 13.53 -18.04 23.26
CA VAL A 744 13.65 -17.90 21.80
C VAL A 744 14.24 -19.20 21.26
N GLN A 745 13.75 -19.68 20.11
CA GLN A 745 14.27 -20.86 19.44
C GLN A 745 14.34 -20.67 17.93
N ALA A 746 15.34 -21.26 17.29
CA ALA A 746 15.52 -21.22 15.84
C ALA A 746 15.74 -22.61 15.23
N LEU A 747 15.33 -22.78 13.97
CA LEU A 747 15.61 -23.95 13.16
C LEU A 747 15.63 -23.56 11.67
N LEU A 748 16.66 -23.99 10.95
CA LEU A 748 16.69 -23.92 9.49
C LEU A 748 15.71 -24.93 8.86
N SER A 749 14.95 -24.51 7.86
CA SER A 749 13.93 -25.33 7.20
C SER A 749 14.53 -26.61 6.60
N ASN A 750 13.84 -27.74 6.80
CA ASN A 750 14.21 -29.01 6.17
C ASN A 750 13.74 -29.14 4.70
N GLN A 751 13.15 -28.08 4.13
CA GLN A 751 12.67 -28.03 2.75
C GLN A 751 13.65 -27.33 1.78
N ILE A 752 14.81 -26.88 2.29
CA ILE A 752 15.85 -26.24 1.47
C ILE A 752 16.53 -27.31 0.61
N MET A 753 16.86 -26.97 -0.65
CA MET A 753 17.56 -27.90 -1.53
C MET A 753 18.97 -28.18 -1.01
N ALA A 754 19.43 -29.43 -1.09
CA ALA A 754 20.72 -29.85 -0.51
C ALA A 754 21.92 -29.01 -1.01
N SER A 755 21.90 -28.54 -2.26
CA SER A 755 22.90 -27.65 -2.86
C SER A 755 22.90 -26.22 -2.31
N GLN A 756 21.82 -25.77 -1.67
CA GLN A 756 21.70 -24.47 -1.02
C GLN A 756 22.09 -24.54 0.47
N ILE A 757 21.87 -25.68 1.14
CA ILE A 757 22.13 -25.86 2.58
C ILE A 757 23.60 -25.59 2.94
N GLU A 758 24.55 -26.08 2.15
CA GLU A 758 26.00 -25.99 2.46
C GLU A 758 26.51 -24.54 2.57
N ASN A 759 25.86 -23.59 1.90
CA ASN A 759 26.24 -22.18 1.87
C ASN A 759 25.28 -21.27 2.66
N TYR A 760 24.26 -21.81 3.33
CA TYR A 760 23.28 -21.00 4.05
C TYR A 760 23.74 -20.75 5.51
N PRO A 761 23.57 -19.53 6.05
CA PRO A 761 23.95 -19.22 7.44
C PRO A 761 23.32 -20.18 8.46
N THR A 762 24.11 -20.59 9.47
CA THR A 762 23.60 -21.39 10.61
C THR A 762 23.25 -20.54 11.82
N GLU A 763 23.69 -19.28 11.84
CA GLU A 763 23.44 -18.30 12.90
C GLU A 763 22.51 -17.19 12.39
N PHE A 764 21.55 -16.79 13.21
CA PHE A 764 20.52 -15.81 12.85
C PHE A 764 20.46 -14.69 13.89
N ASN A 765 20.68 -13.44 13.46
CA ASN A 765 20.43 -12.28 14.31
C ASN A 765 18.93 -12.09 14.54
N PHE A 766 18.53 -11.64 15.72
CA PHE A 766 17.16 -11.28 16.03
C PHE A 766 17.04 -10.07 16.96
N SER A 767 15.88 -9.42 16.87
CA SER A 767 15.50 -8.28 17.69
C SER A 767 14.17 -8.58 18.39
N LEU A 768 14.15 -8.52 19.71
CA LEU A 768 12.96 -8.76 20.52
C LEU A 768 12.67 -7.58 21.43
N VAL A 769 11.49 -6.97 21.25
CA VAL A 769 10.99 -5.84 22.03
C VAL A 769 9.92 -6.33 22.99
N LEU A 770 10.07 -6.01 24.28
CA LEU A 770 9.19 -6.42 25.38
C LEU A 770 8.70 -5.16 26.12
N ASN A 771 7.46 -4.76 25.86
CA ASN A 771 6.79 -3.71 26.63
C ASN A 771 5.99 -4.33 27.79
N ILE A 772 6.19 -3.81 29.00
CA ILE A 772 5.52 -4.21 30.24
C ILE A 772 4.82 -2.97 30.79
N GLU A 773 3.48 -3.00 30.84
CA GLU A 773 2.60 -1.88 31.18
C GLU A 773 1.77 -2.21 32.43
N GLU A 774 1.78 -1.35 33.45
CA GLU A 774 0.80 -1.42 34.54
C GLU A 774 -0.58 -1.01 34.03
N THR A 775 -1.61 -1.77 34.37
CA THR A 775 -3.00 -1.45 33.98
C THR A 775 -3.88 -1.12 35.19
N VAL A 776 -3.26 -0.75 36.31
CA VAL A 776 -3.93 -0.36 37.56
C VAL A 776 -4.61 1.01 37.40
N ARG A 777 -5.58 1.34 38.26
CA ARG A 777 -6.31 2.62 38.16
C ARG A 777 -5.51 3.84 38.59
N THR A 778 -4.54 3.63 39.48
CA THR A 778 -3.67 4.67 40.02
C THR A 778 -2.26 4.22 39.76
N ASN A 779 -1.58 4.91 38.86
CA ASN A 779 -0.20 4.67 38.48
C ASN A 779 0.69 4.63 39.72
N THR A 780 1.56 3.63 39.82
CA THR A 780 2.46 3.50 40.97
C THR A 780 3.70 4.38 40.86
N GLY A 781 4.10 4.74 39.64
CA GLY A 781 5.33 5.48 39.35
C GLY A 781 6.61 4.65 39.53
N ARG A 782 6.50 3.31 39.64
CA ARG A 782 7.60 2.44 40.12
C ARG A 782 8.08 1.39 39.12
N LEU A 783 7.27 1.02 38.13
CA LEU A 783 7.52 -0.17 37.31
C LEU A 783 8.86 -0.06 36.57
N TYR A 784 9.11 1.07 35.92
CA TYR A 784 10.31 1.28 35.11
C TYR A 784 11.60 1.15 35.92
N ASP A 785 11.71 1.91 37.02
CA ASP A 785 12.96 1.97 37.79
C ASP A 785 13.21 0.67 38.57
N GLU A 786 12.15 -0.02 39.03
CA GLU A 786 12.32 -1.33 39.66
C GLU A 786 12.62 -2.45 38.65
N LEU A 787 12.02 -2.45 37.43
CA LEU A 787 12.43 -3.39 36.37
C LEU A 787 13.89 -3.20 35.98
N ARG A 788 14.36 -1.94 35.89
CA ARG A 788 15.76 -1.60 35.66
C ARG A 788 16.69 -2.10 36.78
N ALA A 789 16.26 -2.04 38.04
CA ALA A 789 17.09 -2.42 39.18
C ALA A 789 17.26 -3.95 39.37
N ILE A 790 16.35 -4.77 38.82
CA ILE A 790 16.30 -6.22 39.08
C ILE A 790 16.59 -7.10 37.85
N ASN A 791 16.83 -6.49 36.69
CA ASN A 791 17.23 -7.17 35.45
C ASN A 791 18.59 -6.64 34.97
N ASN A 792 19.31 -7.43 34.18
CA ASN A 792 20.59 -7.04 33.58
C ASN A 792 20.34 -6.16 32.34
N VAL A 793 19.88 -4.93 32.61
CA VAL A 793 19.57 -3.92 31.60
C VAL A 793 20.35 -2.63 31.81
N GLU A 794 20.54 -1.90 30.71
CA GLU A 794 21.04 -0.53 30.71
C GLU A 794 19.98 0.43 30.14
N VAL A 795 20.03 1.70 30.52
CA VAL A 795 19.28 2.74 29.80
C VAL A 795 20.08 3.04 28.53
N ILE A 796 19.40 3.08 27.37
CA ILE A 796 20.05 3.53 26.14
C ILE A 796 20.19 5.05 26.28
N ASN A 797 21.40 5.51 26.62
CA ASN A 797 21.70 6.91 26.86
C ASN A 797 21.77 7.68 25.53
N VAL A 798 21.27 8.90 25.53
CA VAL A 798 21.35 9.83 24.39
C VAL A 798 22.67 10.62 24.45
N VAL A 799 23.11 11.12 23.29
CA VAL A 799 23.84 12.39 23.23
C VAL A 799 22.81 13.50 23.49
N GLU A 800 23.11 14.48 24.35
CA GLU A 800 22.13 15.48 24.82
C GLU A 800 21.36 16.16 23.66
N ALA A 801 20.06 15.89 23.58
CA ALA A 801 19.12 16.54 22.68
C ALA A 801 17.82 16.81 23.47
N ASP A 802 17.53 18.10 23.70
CA ASP A 802 16.38 18.56 24.49
C ASP A 802 15.07 18.38 23.70
N LEU A 803 14.45 17.20 23.83
CA LEU A 803 13.13 16.88 23.25
C LEU A 803 12.00 16.90 24.29
N GLU A 804 12.13 17.65 25.40
CA GLU A 804 11.07 17.77 26.42
C GLU A 804 9.82 18.58 25.99
N GLY A 805 9.75 19.02 24.72
CA GLY A 805 8.69 19.87 24.20
C GLY A 805 7.46 19.15 23.61
N GLU A 806 7.65 18.13 22.76
CA GLU A 806 6.63 17.80 21.74
C GLU A 806 6.47 16.28 21.47
N VAL A 807 5.36 15.70 21.98
CA VAL A 807 4.80 14.39 21.58
C VAL A 807 3.27 14.41 21.64
#